data_AF-A0A6J2P8P9-F1
#
_entry.id   AF-A0A6J2P8P9-F1
#
_cell.length_a   1.000
_cell.length_b   1.000
_cell.length_c   1.000
_cell.angle_alpha   90.00
_cell.angle_beta   90.00
_cell.angle_gamma   90.00
#
_symmetry.space_group_name_H-M   'P 1'
#
loop_
_entity.id
_entity.type
_entity.pdbx_description
1 polymer ?
#
loop_
_entity_poly.entity_id
_entity_poly.type
_entity_poly.pdbx_seq_one_letter_code
_entity_poly.pdbx_strand_id
1 'polypeptide(L)'
;MEVTKGEDGSAEQAASLFEAPELESQRRNNDRGKKRNNHCKIITGVLLLCLLVVILAVALSLRKSSDGKAEGELWLHAEDQEVHQSRCPSGFSRAPLILVSLDGFRSEYLKDHVSHLPIINKLRKDGTTTTYMRPVYPTKTFPNHYSIVTGLYPESHGIVDNKMYDVSQDAFFSLKSDEKFNPKWYQGEPVWITAMHQKLKAGTFFWPGSDVRINGTFPDLYKSYDKKITFEQRVSTVFEWLSLPQGERPDFYTLYLDEPDSAGHRYGPASSQVVQALENVDRVVGLLMDGLTQRDLHHCANIIIVSDHGMEEASCEKAAYVSNYLTETNDFAVIQGPAARIRPHSLPADFFSFDYEGLMKKLSCRTSDQPMRPYLKENLPKRMHFANNKRIERGHLYMKNGWQAALNRQELKYCTGGFHGSDNLFPNMQAIFIGYGPEFKEHTVVPPFENIEIYNLMCDLLGIRPAPNNGTHGSLNHLLKRPVYLPVHPAQLSHETPCEAGDPAPANNLQCACPSRNKAEETDMNRDLIATNFSVKASLRRLHHPFGTPQVVQPDASFCLLHQSNYLNGYSKDRLMPLWVSYTIQPLTRVRPLSPESEDCVRADVRIPPAASQLCVSYRNNSALSFGLLHPPNLSANGLEADSLITSNMAPMFPAFKEVWTHVHDVLLPKYSQQLNGVNVMSGPIFDEDYDGNVDALKVISGNQAPIPTHFFVILTSCGNSTFSPVNCEGPLQAKSFILPHRPDHTESCADGSDMTWVEAWLQFHAARVRDIELLAGLSFYHDRLSVEETLQLKTLIQTA
;
A
#
# COMPACT_ATOMS: atom_id res chain seq x y z
N MET A 1 -56.77 51.13 30.14
CA MET A 1 -56.84 49.83 29.44
C MET A 1 -55.89 48.89 30.18
N GLU A 2 -56.20 48.41 31.38
CA GLU A 2 -57.33 47.52 31.76
C GLU A 2 -57.19 46.09 31.22
N VAL A 3 -57.47 45.00 31.94
CA VAL A 3 -57.53 44.63 33.38
C VAL A 3 -58.07 43.18 33.47
N THR A 4 -57.86 42.52 34.62
CA THR A 4 -58.28 41.16 35.10
C THR A 4 -57.25 40.04 34.90
N LYS A 5 -57.11 39.01 35.77
CA LYS A 5 -57.48 38.73 37.20
C LYS A 5 -56.53 37.59 37.68
N GLY A 6 -56.36 37.17 38.95
CA GLY A 6 -56.95 37.53 40.26
C GLY A 6 -56.66 36.38 41.27
N GLU A 7 -56.59 36.67 42.57
CA GLU A 7 -56.30 35.69 43.67
C GLU A 7 -57.61 34.97 44.14
N ASP A 8 -57.70 34.03 45.10
CA ASP A 8 -56.81 33.61 46.21
C ASP A 8 -57.23 32.25 46.87
N GLY A 9 -56.35 31.65 47.70
CA GLY A 9 -56.64 30.66 48.79
C GLY A 9 -56.90 29.18 48.44
N SER A 10 -56.81 28.19 49.37
CA SER A 10 -56.19 28.08 50.72
C SER A 10 -56.25 26.61 51.24
N ALA A 11 -55.63 26.33 52.42
CA ALA A 11 -55.84 25.14 53.31
C ALA A 11 -55.28 23.74 52.89
N GLU A 12 -54.91 22.80 53.78
CA GLU A 12 -54.36 22.82 55.17
C GLU A 12 -53.95 21.36 55.60
N GLN A 13 -53.31 21.18 56.78
CA GLN A 13 -53.27 19.96 57.64
C GLN A 13 -52.41 18.73 57.21
N ALA A 14 -51.75 17.96 58.12
CA ALA A 14 -51.50 18.12 59.57
C ALA A 14 -50.39 17.17 60.12
N ALA A 15 -49.81 17.54 61.30
CA ALA A 15 -49.27 16.78 62.46
C ALA A 15 -48.43 15.46 62.26
N SER A 16 -47.44 15.09 63.11
CA SER A 16 -47.39 14.96 64.59
C SER A 16 -45.92 14.74 65.04
N LEU A 17 -45.30 15.47 65.98
CA LEU A 17 -45.34 15.40 67.48
C LEU A 17 -44.72 14.11 68.09
N PHE A 18 -43.96 14.07 69.22
CA PHE A 18 -43.81 14.97 70.40
C PHE A 18 -42.40 14.86 71.12
N GLU A 19 -42.03 15.94 71.84
CA GLU A 19 -41.27 16.15 73.13
C GLU A 19 -40.67 14.97 73.98
N ALA A 20 -39.77 15.11 74.98
CA ALA A 20 -38.83 16.15 75.50
C ALA A 20 -37.88 15.53 76.61
N PRO A 21 -37.50 16.16 77.76
CA PRO A 21 -36.26 16.96 77.96
C PRO A 21 -35.29 16.46 79.09
N GLU A 22 -34.31 17.31 79.46
CA GLU A 22 -33.29 17.15 80.52
C GLU A 22 -33.82 17.13 81.97
N LEU A 23 -33.11 16.51 82.93
CA LEU A 23 -32.52 17.19 84.12
C LEU A 23 -31.72 16.27 85.08
N GLU A 24 -30.98 16.91 86.00
CA GLU A 24 -29.99 16.37 86.95
C GLU A 24 -30.51 15.45 88.09
N SER A 25 -29.61 14.57 88.59
CA SER A 25 -29.09 14.59 89.98
C SER A 25 -29.07 13.27 90.81
N GLN A 26 -27.92 13.08 91.47
CA GLN A 26 -27.64 12.38 92.75
C GLN A 26 -27.88 10.86 93.00
N ARG A 27 -26.75 10.18 93.35
CA ARG A 27 -26.52 9.26 94.51
C ARG A 27 -27.57 8.14 94.77
N ARG A 28 -27.21 6.86 94.95
CA ARG A 28 -26.06 6.29 95.70
C ARG A 28 -25.95 4.75 95.52
N ASN A 29 -24.72 4.22 95.61
CA ASN A 29 -24.31 2.82 95.94
C ASN A 29 -24.78 1.66 95.02
N ASN A 30 -23.87 0.90 94.39
CA ASN A 30 -23.14 -0.26 94.97
C ASN A 30 -24.09 -1.24 95.70
N ASP A 31 -24.30 -2.48 95.27
CA ASP A 31 -23.25 -3.46 94.93
C ASP A 31 -23.83 -4.66 94.13
N ARG A 32 -23.15 -5.08 93.04
CA ARG A 32 -23.26 -6.38 92.30
C ARG A 32 -22.80 -6.20 90.84
N GLY A 33 -21.57 -6.63 90.50
CA GLY A 33 -21.12 -6.58 89.10
C GLY A 33 -19.68 -7.00 88.78
N LYS A 34 -18.85 -7.36 89.76
CA LYS A 34 -17.39 -7.57 89.62
C LYS A 34 -16.96 -8.82 88.82
N LYS A 35 -17.81 -9.35 87.93
CA LYS A 35 -17.54 -10.49 87.02
C LYS A 35 -17.71 -10.19 85.52
N ARG A 36 -18.27 -9.04 85.11
CA ARG A 36 -18.59 -8.75 83.69
C ARG A 36 -17.51 -7.97 82.92
N ASN A 37 -16.49 -7.43 83.61
CA ASN A 37 -15.54 -6.48 83.01
C ASN A 37 -14.28 -7.10 82.36
N ASN A 38 -13.99 -8.39 82.61
CA ASN A 38 -12.84 -9.07 81.98
C ASN A 38 -13.19 -9.65 80.60
N HIS A 39 -14.40 -10.18 80.41
CA HIS A 39 -14.83 -10.69 79.10
C HIS A 39 -14.85 -9.60 78.02
N CYS A 40 -15.30 -8.39 78.35
CA CYS A 40 -15.32 -7.28 77.40
C CYS A 40 -13.90 -6.95 76.90
N LYS A 41 -12.92 -6.84 77.83
CA LYS A 41 -11.51 -6.57 77.49
C LYS A 41 -10.87 -7.67 76.64
N ILE A 42 -11.21 -8.95 76.89
CA ILE A 42 -10.72 -10.07 76.08
C ILE A 42 -11.31 -9.99 74.66
N ILE A 43 -12.61 -9.71 74.51
CA ILE A 43 -13.25 -9.57 73.20
C ILE A 43 -12.68 -8.38 72.42
N THR A 44 -12.48 -7.22 73.06
CA THR A 44 -11.83 -6.06 72.41
C THR A 44 -10.37 -6.38 72.03
N GLY A 45 -9.64 -7.11 72.87
CA GLY A 45 -8.27 -7.55 72.58
C GLY A 45 -8.20 -8.52 71.39
N VAL A 46 -9.12 -9.48 71.29
CA VAL A 46 -9.23 -10.41 70.16
C VAL A 46 -9.62 -9.66 68.88
N LEU A 47 -10.58 -8.74 68.93
CA LEU A 47 -10.95 -7.91 67.77
C LEU A 47 -9.79 -7.03 67.30
N LEU A 48 -9.03 -6.41 68.21
CA LEU A 48 -7.82 -5.65 67.88
C LEU A 48 -6.73 -6.56 67.30
N LEU A 49 -6.55 -7.78 67.82
CA LEU A 49 -5.59 -8.74 67.27
C LEU A 49 -6.00 -9.21 65.86
N CYS A 50 -7.28 -9.50 65.63
CA CYS A 50 -7.81 -9.83 64.32
C CYS A 50 -7.66 -8.66 63.34
N LEU A 51 -7.94 -7.42 63.78
CA LEU A 51 -7.71 -6.23 62.96
C LEU A 51 -6.22 -6.05 62.62
N LEU A 52 -5.34 -6.29 63.59
CA LEU A 52 -3.88 -6.21 63.39
C LEU A 52 -3.38 -7.31 62.45
N VAL A 53 -3.93 -8.53 62.52
CA VAL A 53 -3.64 -9.63 61.60
C VAL A 53 -4.18 -9.33 60.19
N VAL A 54 -5.36 -8.72 60.06
CA VAL A 54 -5.88 -8.26 58.76
C VAL A 54 -5.02 -7.13 58.19
N ILE A 55 -4.60 -6.16 59.02
CA ILE A 55 -3.69 -5.08 58.62
C ILE A 55 -2.32 -5.66 58.23
N LEU A 56 -1.79 -6.65 58.96
CA LEU A 56 -0.56 -7.35 58.56
C LEU A 56 -0.76 -8.18 57.28
N ALA A 57 -1.91 -8.83 57.09
CA ALA A 57 -2.20 -9.59 55.87
C ALA A 57 -2.33 -8.67 54.65
N VAL A 58 -3.00 -7.52 54.79
CA VAL A 58 -3.07 -6.47 53.77
C VAL A 58 -1.69 -5.85 53.53
N ALA A 59 -0.93 -5.52 54.58
CA ALA A 59 0.42 -4.99 54.44
C ALA A 59 1.39 -6.01 53.82
N LEU A 60 1.29 -7.30 54.16
CA LEU A 60 2.07 -8.37 53.53
C LEU A 60 1.60 -8.66 52.10
N SER A 61 0.31 -8.50 51.78
CA SER A 61 -0.19 -8.60 50.42
C SER A 61 0.26 -7.41 49.55
N LEU A 62 0.27 -6.20 50.11
CA LEU A 62 0.82 -5.01 49.46
C LEU A 62 2.35 -5.11 49.33
N ARG A 63 3.05 -5.72 50.30
CA ARG A 63 4.49 -5.94 50.24
C ARG A 63 4.88 -7.09 49.30
N LYS A 64 4.01 -8.10 49.14
CA LYS A 64 4.14 -9.13 48.10
C LYS A 64 3.77 -8.60 46.70
N SER A 65 2.97 -7.53 46.64
CA SER A 65 2.78 -6.68 45.47
C SER A 65 3.90 -5.64 45.29
N SER A 66 4.88 -5.57 46.19
CA SER A 66 6.02 -4.64 46.12
C SER A 66 7.38 -5.33 45.95
N ASP A 67 7.40 -6.61 45.56
CA ASP A 67 8.54 -7.17 44.80
C ASP A 67 8.43 -6.63 43.36
N GLY A 68 8.70 -5.32 43.25
CA GLY A 68 8.60 -4.58 42.00
C GLY A 68 9.73 -4.92 41.06
N LYS A 69 9.51 -5.92 40.21
CA LYS A 69 10.11 -5.94 38.87
C LYS A 69 9.41 -4.85 38.05
N ALA A 70 10.16 -4.07 37.29
CA ALA A 70 9.56 -3.09 36.39
C ALA A 70 8.81 -3.80 35.25
N GLU A 71 7.79 -3.14 34.72
CA GLU A 71 6.93 -3.70 33.67
C GLU A 71 7.75 -3.98 32.40
N GLY A 72 7.76 -5.23 31.94
CA GLY A 72 8.58 -5.71 30.82
C GLY A 72 9.88 -6.41 31.24
N GLU A 73 10.33 -6.31 32.50
CA GLU A 73 11.58 -6.95 32.95
C GLU A 73 11.52 -8.48 32.94
N LEU A 74 10.34 -9.09 33.05
CA LEU A 74 10.22 -10.56 33.10
C LEU A 74 10.63 -11.17 31.75
N TRP A 75 10.08 -10.65 30.65
CA TRP A 75 10.39 -11.11 29.29
C TRP A 75 11.70 -10.51 28.76
N LEU A 76 12.01 -9.25 29.06
CA LEU A 76 13.24 -8.59 28.61
C LEU A 76 14.51 -9.31 29.09
N HIS A 77 14.49 -9.87 30.31
CA HIS A 77 15.60 -10.60 30.91
C HIS A 77 15.46 -12.13 30.82
N ALA A 78 14.46 -12.65 30.10
CA ALA A 78 14.39 -14.07 29.78
C ALA A 78 15.52 -14.45 28.80
N GLU A 79 16.16 -15.60 29.02
CA GLU A 79 17.18 -16.12 28.11
C GLU A 79 16.56 -16.46 26.74
N ASP A 80 17.30 -16.13 25.67
CA ASP A 80 16.91 -16.44 24.29
C ASP A 80 16.90 -17.97 24.08
N GLN A 81 15.73 -18.61 24.14
CA GLN A 81 15.55 -20.02 23.79
C GLN A 81 15.04 -20.17 22.36
N GLU A 82 15.74 -20.94 21.52
CA GLU A 82 15.31 -21.25 20.15
C GLU A 82 13.94 -21.97 20.14
N VAL A 83 12.94 -21.37 19.49
CA VAL A 83 11.55 -21.88 19.49
C VAL A 83 11.35 -22.78 18.26
N HIS A 84 11.93 -23.98 18.32
CA HIS A 84 11.81 -24.98 17.25
C HIS A 84 10.38 -25.49 17.01
N GLN A 85 9.51 -25.46 18.03
CA GLN A 85 8.11 -25.90 17.96
C GLN A 85 7.23 -25.02 18.85
N SER A 86 5.97 -24.79 18.43
CA SER A 86 4.98 -24.08 19.24
C SER A 86 4.72 -24.81 20.56
N ARG A 87 4.85 -24.09 21.68
CA ARG A 87 4.61 -24.61 23.03
C ARG A 87 3.35 -23.95 23.58
N CYS A 88 2.19 -24.48 23.21
CA CYS A 88 0.90 -24.01 23.70
C CYS A 88 0.46 -24.75 24.98
N PRO A 89 -0.04 -24.03 26.01
CA PRO A 89 -0.52 -24.64 27.24
C PRO A 89 -1.86 -25.37 27.02
N SER A 90 -2.22 -26.25 27.96
CA SER A 90 -3.45 -27.05 27.89
C SER A 90 -4.70 -26.17 27.64
N GLY A 91 -5.49 -26.56 26.64
CA GLY A 91 -6.67 -25.83 26.18
C GLY A 91 -6.42 -24.90 24.99
N PHE A 92 -5.16 -24.57 24.65
CA PHE A 92 -4.81 -23.88 23.39
C PHE A 92 -4.51 -24.90 22.29
N SER A 93 -5.56 -25.36 21.59
CA SER A 93 -5.45 -26.25 20.43
C SER A 93 -4.87 -25.58 19.18
N ARG A 94 -4.75 -24.25 19.18
CA ARG A 94 -4.16 -23.42 18.12
C ARG A 94 -3.39 -22.27 18.76
N ALA A 95 -2.36 -21.80 18.06
CA ALA A 95 -1.66 -20.57 18.35
C ALA A 95 -2.60 -19.37 18.12
N PRO A 96 -2.83 -18.49 19.11
CA PRO A 96 -3.57 -17.25 18.86
C PRO A 96 -2.71 -16.27 18.06
N LEU A 97 -3.34 -15.49 17.19
CA LEU A 97 -2.72 -14.40 16.44
C LEU A 97 -3.13 -13.05 17.03
N ILE A 98 -2.16 -12.24 17.44
CA ILE A 98 -2.37 -10.91 18.02
C ILE A 98 -1.78 -9.85 17.08
N LEU A 99 -2.65 -9.03 16.49
CA LEU A 99 -2.28 -7.88 15.67
C LEU A 99 -2.27 -6.61 16.53
N VAL A 100 -1.09 -6.03 16.74
CA VAL A 100 -0.87 -4.81 17.52
C VAL A 100 -0.53 -3.67 16.57
N SER A 101 -1.25 -2.55 16.66
CA SER A 101 -0.95 -1.33 15.91
C SER A 101 -0.52 -0.19 16.83
N LEU A 102 0.59 0.45 16.46
CA LEU A 102 1.14 1.67 17.08
C LEU A 102 0.94 2.82 16.07
N ASP A 103 -0.13 3.59 16.21
CA ASP A 103 -0.55 4.62 15.24
C ASP A 103 0.58 5.64 15.01
N GLY A 104 0.91 5.93 13.74
CA GLY A 104 1.92 6.94 13.38
C GLY A 104 3.37 6.60 13.76
N PHE A 105 3.68 5.36 14.16
CA PHE A 105 5.05 4.94 14.45
C PHE A 105 5.89 4.88 13.15
N ARG A 106 6.62 5.96 12.84
CA ARG A 106 7.52 6.02 11.67
C ARG A 106 8.67 5.01 11.81
N SER A 107 9.05 4.37 10.70
CA SER A 107 10.09 3.33 10.70
C SER A 107 11.43 3.80 11.28
N GLU A 108 11.85 5.04 11.01
CA GLU A 108 13.12 5.59 11.48
C GLU A 108 13.20 5.72 13.02
N TYR A 109 12.08 5.78 13.76
CA TYR A 109 12.12 5.77 15.23
C TYR A 109 12.80 4.49 15.78
N LEU A 110 12.69 3.37 15.06
CA LEU A 110 13.38 2.10 15.36
C LEU A 110 14.92 2.16 15.20
N LYS A 111 15.44 3.28 14.69
CA LYS A 111 16.88 3.56 14.52
C LYS A 111 17.30 4.74 15.39
N ASP A 112 16.53 5.83 15.36
CA ASP A 112 16.87 7.09 16.02
C ASP A 112 16.65 7.05 17.54
N HIS A 113 15.75 6.18 18.03
CA HIS A 113 15.38 6.07 19.44
C HIS A 113 15.62 4.67 20.04
N VAL A 114 16.60 3.91 19.51
CA VAL A 114 16.91 2.53 19.95
C VAL A 114 17.08 2.40 21.48
N SER A 115 17.72 3.37 22.13
CA SER A 115 17.93 3.39 23.58
C SER A 115 16.65 3.54 24.43
N HIS A 116 15.55 4.01 23.82
CA HIS A 116 14.26 4.24 24.47
C HIS A 116 13.25 3.12 24.19
N LEU A 117 13.65 2.10 23.43
CA LEU A 117 12.79 1.05 22.90
C LEU A 117 13.32 -0.37 23.21
N PRO A 118 13.68 -0.72 24.47
CA PRO A 118 14.30 -2.01 24.79
C PRO A 118 13.42 -3.22 24.44
N ILE A 119 12.10 -3.17 24.68
CA ILE A 119 11.19 -4.30 24.41
C ILE A 119 11.02 -4.49 22.91
N ILE A 120 10.69 -3.42 22.18
CA ILE A 120 10.48 -3.43 20.74
C ILE A 120 11.77 -3.84 20.01
N ASN A 121 12.94 -3.43 20.49
CA ASN A 121 14.21 -3.87 19.90
C ASN A 121 14.56 -5.33 20.22
N LYS A 122 14.19 -5.88 21.39
CA LYS A 122 14.31 -7.33 21.63
C LYS A 122 13.37 -8.10 20.69
N LEU A 123 12.12 -7.66 20.51
CA LEU A 123 11.17 -8.29 19.57
C LEU A 123 11.69 -8.27 18.12
N ARG A 124 12.32 -7.16 17.68
CA ARG A 124 12.97 -7.06 16.36
C ARG A 124 14.19 -7.96 16.23
N LYS A 125 15.03 -8.04 17.28
CA LYS A 125 16.22 -8.87 17.30
C LYS A 125 15.84 -10.35 17.24
N ASP A 126 14.81 -10.76 17.96
CA ASP A 126 14.50 -12.18 18.17
C ASP A 126 13.49 -12.73 17.17
N GLY A 127 12.61 -11.88 16.61
CA GLY A 127 11.64 -12.26 15.58
C GLY A 127 12.10 -12.01 14.14
N THR A 128 11.12 -11.73 13.28
CA THR A 128 11.30 -11.27 11.90
C THR A 128 10.89 -9.80 11.79
N THR A 129 11.78 -8.94 11.31
CA THR A 129 11.52 -7.50 11.08
C THR A 129 11.83 -7.15 9.63
N THR A 130 11.26 -6.08 9.10
CA THR A 130 11.75 -5.41 7.89
C THR A 130 12.46 -4.11 8.25
N THR A 131 13.21 -3.51 7.31
CA THR A 131 13.76 -2.15 7.49
C THR A 131 12.64 -1.10 7.49
N TYR A 132 11.59 -1.33 6.70
CA TYR A 132 10.34 -0.58 6.75
C TYR A 132 9.22 -1.32 6.00
N MET A 133 7.98 -1.09 6.42
CA MET A 133 6.78 -1.50 5.70
C MET A 133 6.19 -0.30 4.94
N ARG A 134 5.77 -0.52 3.70
CA ARG A 134 5.13 0.53 2.90
C ARG A 134 3.62 0.60 3.17
N PRO A 135 3.08 1.76 3.55
CA PRO A 135 1.64 1.98 3.63
C PRO A 135 0.97 2.09 2.24
N VAL A 136 -0.37 2.05 2.18
CA VAL A 136 -1.15 2.50 1.02
C VAL A 136 -1.27 4.03 0.98
N TYR A 137 -1.51 4.57 -0.21
CA TYR A 137 -1.82 5.99 -0.40
C TYR A 137 -3.35 6.24 -0.29
N PRO A 138 -3.80 7.32 0.38
CA PRO A 138 -3.01 8.25 1.19
C PRO A 138 -2.60 7.60 2.52
N THR A 139 -1.44 8.02 3.06
CA THR A 139 -0.85 7.45 4.28
C THR A 139 -1.57 7.93 5.55
N LYS A 140 -2.83 7.51 5.68
CA LYS A 140 -3.82 7.89 6.71
C LYS A 140 -4.34 6.68 7.48
N THR A 141 -4.76 6.94 8.71
CA THR A 141 -5.18 5.95 9.71
C THR A 141 -6.24 4.97 9.23
N PHE A 142 -7.42 5.43 8.84
CA PHE A 142 -8.53 4.55 8.46
C PHE A 142 -8.27 3.78 7.16
N PRO A 143 -7.74 4.41 6.08
CA PRO A 143 -7.31 3.66 4.90
C PRO A 143 -6.31 2.55 5.24
N ASN A 144 -5.21 2.86 5.93
CA ASN A 144 -4.13 1.89 6.14
C ASN A 144 -4.49 0.77 7.11
N HIS A 145 -5.14 1.08 8.23
CA HIS A 145 -5.63 0.05 9.14
C HIS A 145 -6.62 -0.89 8.45
N TYR A 146 -7.50 -0.37 7.58
CA TYR A 146 -8.48 -1.22 6.90
C TYR A 146 -7.86 -2.01 5.73
N SER A 147 -6.87 -1.45 5.02
CA SER A 147 -6.00 -2.21 4.08
C SER A 147 -5.28 -3.38 4.77
N ILE A 148 -4.66 -3.17 5.93
CA ILE A 148 -3.94 -4.24 6.68
C ILE A 148 -4.84 -5.46 6.94
N VAL A 149 -6.11 -5.23 7.29
CA VAL A 149 -7.06 -6.30 7.64
C VAL A 149 -7.91 -6.81 6.49
N THR A 150 -7.83 -6.23 5.29
CA THR A 150 -8.57 -6.70 4.10
C THR A 150 -7.66 -7.12 2.94
N GLY A 151 -6.40 -6.71 2.95
CA GLY A 151 -5.45 -6.86 1.84
C GLY A 151 -5.82 -6.02 0.61
N LEU A 152 -6.73 -5.05 0.75
CA LEU A 152 -7.26 -4.26 -0.36
C LEU A 152 -6.65 -2.85 -0.41
N TYR A 153 -6.62 -2.26 -1.60
CA TYR A 153 -6.37 -0.83 -1.77
C TYR A 153 -7.57 0.03 -1.33
N PRO A 154 -7.35 1.30 -0.94
CA PRO A 154 -8.44 2.19 -0.50
C PRO A 154 -9.55 2.41 -1.52
N GLU A 155 -9.24 2.36 -2.82
CA GLU A 155 -10.26 2.44 -3.86
C GLU A 155 -11.18 1.21 -3.87
N SER A 156 -10.66 0.01 -3.63
CA SER A 156 -11.44 -1.24 -3.61
C SER A 156 -12.24 -1.42 -2.32
N HIS A 157 -11.65 -1.11 -1.16
CA HIS A 157 -12.34 -1.24 0.13
C HIS A 157 -13.14 0.01 0.53
N GLY A 158 -13.02 1.10 -0.23
CA GLY A 158 -13.85 2.30 -0.19
C GLY A 158 -13.68 3.23 1.01
N ILE A 159 -12.70 2.99 1.88
CA ILE A 159 -12.32 3.87 2.99
C ILE A 159 -11.11 4.68 2.53
N VAL A 160 -11.37 5.74 1.75
CA VAL A 160 -10.32 6.44 0.97
C VAL A 160 -9.59 7.54 1.75
N ASP A 161 -10.18 8.03 2.85
CA ASP A 161 -9.55 8.95 3.81
C ASP A 161 -10.32 8.91 5.15
N ASN A 162 -9.78 9.52 6.19
CA ASN A 162 -10.43 9.78 7.48
C ASN A 162 -11.65 10.75 7.35
N LYS A 163 -11.81 11.41 6.19
CA LYS A 163 -12.96 12.24 5.79
C LYS A 163 -13.24 12.10 4.30
N MET A 164 -14.46 11.69 3.92
CA MET A 164 -14.84 11.47 2.52
C MET A 164 -16.34 11.75 2.30
N TYR A 165 -16.75 11.86 1.04
CA TYR A 165 -18.13 12.06 0.61
C TYR A 165 -18.50 10.99 -0.42
N ASP A 166 -19.75 10.52 -0.39
CA ASP A 166 -20.27 9.57 -1.37
C ASP A 166 -21.50 10.15 -2.06
N VAL A 167 -21.31 10.59 -3.30
CA VAL A 167 -22.35 11.20 -4.16
C VAL A 167 -23.58 10.32 -4.34
N SER A 168 -23.45 8.99 -4.24
CA SER A 168 -24.60 8.08 -4.39
C SER A 168 -25.42 7.90 -3.11
N GLN A 169 -24.86 8.32 -1.98
CA GLN A 169 -25.51 8.29 -0.66
C GLN A 169 -25.88 9.69 -0.17
N ASP A 170 -25.36 10.74 -0.83
CA ASP A 170 -25.36 12.14 -0.39
C ASP A 170 -24.96 12.32 1.08
N ALA A 171 -23.88 11.63 1.47
CA ALA A 171 -23.46 11.48 2.86
C ALA A 171 -21.97 11.80 3.04
N PHE A 172 -21.63 12.32 4.23
CA PHE A 172 -20.26 12.65 4.62
C PHE A 172 -19.77 11.72 5.73
N PHE A 173 -18.71 10.97 5.44
CA PHE A 173 -17.99 10.17 6.42
C PHE A 173 -16.98 11.03 7.18
N SER A 174 -16.90 10.84 8.49
CA SER A 174 -15.86 11.39 9.35
C SER A 174 -15.72 10.54 10.61
N LEU A 175 -14.51 10.45 11.17
CA LEU A 175 -14.23 9.68 12.39
C LEU A 175 -15.01 10.18 13.63
N LYS A 176 -15.67 11.33 13.53
CA LYS A 176 -16.44 11.98 14.60
C LYS A 176 -17.96 12.01 14.35
N SER A 177 -18.46 11.39 13.28
CA SER A 177 -19.89 11.34 12.96
C SER A 177 -20.42 9.91 12.98
N ASP A 178 -21.73 9.74 13.19
CA ASP A 178 -22.36 8.42 13.27
C ASP A 178 -22.30 7.64 11.95
N GLU A 179 -22.07 8.32 10.81
CA GLU A 179 -21.71 7.69 9.53
C GLU A 179 -20.49 6.77 9.62
N LYS A 180 -19.61 6.93 10.62
CA LYS A 180 -18.52 5.96 10.90
C LYS A 180 -19.05 4.55 11.19
N PHE A 181 -20.29 4.43 11.65
CA PHE A 181 -20.95 3.15 11.97
C PHE A 181 -21.86 2.63 10.85
N ASN A 182 -22.01 3.36 9.74
CA ASN A 182 -22.79 2.92 8.58
C ASN A 182 -21.97 1.91 7.75
N PRO A 183 -22.39 0.63 7.64
CA PRO A 183 -21.60 -0.39 6.95
C PRO A 183 -21.47 -0.16 5.45
N LYS A 184 -22.27 0.73 4.82
CA LYS A 184 -22.14 1.07 3.39
C LYS A 184 -20.80 1.72 3.03
N TRP A 185 -20.06 2.25 4.00
CA TRP A 185 -18.70 2.77 3.77
C TRP A 185 -17.65 1.67 3.64
N TYR A 186 -17.89 0.49 4.22
CA TYR A 186 -16.90 -0.56 4.39
C TYR A 186 -17.13 -1.67 3.36
N GLN A 187 -16.22 -1.81 2.39
CA GLN A 187 -16.23 -2.90 1.40
C GLN A 187 -15.18 -3.97 1.77
N GLY A 188 -15.10 -5.04 0.98
CA GLY A 188 -14.20 -6.16 1.22
C GLY A 188 -14.61 -7.07 2.39
N GLU A 189 -13.71 -7.96 2.79
CA GLU A 189 -13.89 -8.84 3.94
C GLU A 189 -12.70 -8.69 4.90
N PRO A 190 -12.88 -8.07 6.09
CA PRO A 190 -11.80 -7.96 7.06
C PRO A 190 -11.51 -9.32 7.71
N VAL A 191 -10.26 -9.57 8.08
CA VAL A 191 -9.74 -10.87 8.54
C VAL A 191 -10.52 -11.48 9.71
N TRP A 192 -11.12 -10.67 10.58
CA TRP A 192 -12.00 -11.19 11.64
C TRP A 192 -13.26 -11.86 11.08
N ILE A 193 -13.87 -11.32 10.02
CA ILE A 193 -14.98 -11.97 9.31
C ILE A 193 -14.49 -13.22 8.59
N THR A 194 -13.34 -13.16 7.90
CA THR A 194 -12.74 -14.33 7.21
C THR A 194 -12.47 -15.50 8.16
N ALA A 195 -12.00 -15.20 9.38
CA ALA A 195 -11.77 -16.14 10.45
C ALA A 195 -13.09 -16.72 10.98
N MET A 196 -14.10 -15.88 11.24
CA MET A 196 -15.43 -16.30 11.72
C MET A 196 -16.19 -17.16 10.70
N HIS A 197 -16.14 -16.83 9.41
CA HIS A 197 -16.66 -17.67 8.32
C HIS A 197 -16.02 -19.07 8.30
N GLN A 198 -14.78 -19.18 8.79
CA GLN A 198 -14.02 -20.43 8.88
C GLN A 198 -13.98 -21.03 10.30
N LYS A 199 -14.96 -20.65 11.14
CA LYS A 199 -15.24 -21.21 12.48
C LYS A 199 -14.17 -20.93 13.53
N LEU A 200 -13.36 -19.90 13.33
CA LEU A 200 -12.54 -19.29 14.36
C LEU A 200 -13.32 -18.19 15.09
N LYS A 201 -12.77 -17.69 16.20
CA LYS A 201 -13.33 -16.53 16.93
C LYS A 201 -12.42 -15.30 16.88
N ALA A 202 -13.01 -14.10 16.91
CA ALA A 202 -12.27 -12.84 16.83
C ALA A 202 -12.55 -11.87 17.99
N GLY A 203 -11.49 -11.29 18.56
CA GLY A 203 -11.53 -10.35 19.69
C GLY A 203 -10.80 -9.04 19.41
N THR A 204 -11.51 -7.97 19.06
CA THR A 204 -10.90 -6.72 18.59
C THR A 204 -10.95 -5.62 19.66
N PHE A 205 -9.82 -5.32 20.31
CA PHE A 205 -9.69 -4.15 21.18
C PHE A 205 -9.26 -2.93 20.37
N PHE A 206 -10.27 -2.31 19.75
CA PHE A 206 -10.17 -1.24 18.77
C PHE A 206 -9.48 -1.67 17.46
N TRP A 207 -10.16 -1.42 16.36
CA TRP A 207 -9.59 -1.36 15.01
C TRP A 207 -10.58 -0.60 14.10
N PRO A 208 -10.13 0.23 13.14
CA PRO A 208 -11.03 0.83 12.14
C PRO A 208 -11.90 -0.22 11.44
N GLY A 209 -13.23 -0.10 11.60
CA GLY A 209 -14.21 -1.04 11.08
C GLY A 209 -14.63 -2.17 12.04
N SER A 210 -13.91 -2.44 13.14
CA SER A 210 -14.28 -3.52 14.07
C SER A 210 -15.52 -3.21 14.91
N ASP A 211 -15.82 -1.92 15.12
CA ASP A 211 -17.06 -1.44 15.74
C ASP A 211 -18.16 -1.12 14.72
N VAL A 212 -18.09 -1.72 13.53
CA VAL A 212 -19.06 -1.58 12.43
C VAL A 212 -19.59 -2.95 12.01
N ARG A 213 -20.89 -3.02 11.67
CA ARG A 213 -21.58 -4.26 11.28
C ARG A 213 -21.35 -4.63 9.81
N ILE A 214 -20.10 -4.90 9.44
CA ILE A 214 -19.66 -5.22 8.08
C ILE A 214 -20.26 -6.58 7.65
N ASN A 215 -20.83 -6.66 6.44
CA ASN A 215 -21.58 -7.83 5.95
C ASN A 215 -22.64 -8.38 6.94
N GLY A 216 -23.23 -7.51 7.77
CA GLY A 216 -24.24 -7.91 8.77
C GLY A 216 -23.66 -8.42 10.11
N THR A 217 -22.33 -8.46 10.24
CA THR A 217 -21.61 -9.14 11.34
C THR A 217 -20.68 -8.19 12.09
N PHE A 218 -20.55 -8.38 13.41
CA PHE A 218 -19.49 -7.81 14.25
C PHE A 218 -18.51 -8.93 14.65
N PRO A 219 -17.26 -8.64 15.05
CA PRO A 219 -16.40 -9.61 15.73
C PRO A 219 -17.11 -10.23 16.96
N ASP A 220 -16.77 -11.48 17.33
CA ASP A 220 -17.36 -12.15 18.50
C ASP A 220 -17.25 -11.30 19.77
N LEU A 221 -16.10 -10.65 19.96
CA LEU A 221 -15.82 -9.69 21.02
C LEU A 221 -15.24 -8.43 20.39
N TYR A 222 -15.84 -7.27 20.66
CA TYR A 222 -15.31 -5.99 20.20
C TYR A 222 -15.52 -4.90 21.26
N LYS A 223 -14.82 -3.78 21.09
CA LYS A 223 -15.02 -2.55 21.86
C LYS A 223 -15.27 -1.39 20.90
N SER A 224 -16.35 -0.64 21.13
CA SER A 224 -16.57 0.65 20.47
C SER A 224 -15.46 1.62 20.87
N TYR A 225 -14.94 2.37 19.90
CA TYR A 225 -13.76 3.23 20.12
C TYR A 225 -13.98 4.29 21.22
N ASP A 226 -13.17 4.27 22.27
CA ASP A 226 -13.05 5.34 23.28
C ASP A 226 -11.58 5.56 23.66
N LYS A 227 -11.02 6.69 23.22
CA LYS A 227 -9.65 7.12 23.51
C LYS A 227 -9.36 7.29 25.01
N LYS A 228 -10.38 7.40 25.86
CA LYS A 228 -10.21 7.52 27.33
C LYS A 228 -9.75 6.23 28.00
N ILE A 229 -9.93 5.07 27.37
CA ILE A 229 -9.49 3.79 27.92
C ILE A 229 -7.96 3.73 27.85
N THR A 230 -7.30 3.57 29.01
CA THR A 230 -5.83 3.57 29.10
C THR A 230 -5.25 2.33 28.44
N PHE A 231 -4.01 2.41 27.96
CA PHE A 231 -3.37 1.32 27.22
C PHE A 231 -3.27 0.02 28.04
N GLU A 232 -3.05 0.13 29.35
CA GLU A 232 -3.04 -1.01 30.29
C GLU A 232 -4.40 -1.69 30.38
N GLN A 233 -5.49 -0.92 30.35
CA GLN A 233 -6.86 -1.47 30.34
C GLN A 233 -7.15 -2.21 29.03
N ARG A 234 -6.63 -1.73 27.89
CA ARG A 234 -6.76 -2.41 26.59
C ARG A 234 -6.05 -3.78 26.64
N VAL A 235 -4.80 -3.79 27.12
CA VAL A 235 -4.01 -5.02 27.31
C VAL A 235 -4.66 -5.98 28.33
N SER A 236 -5.17 -5.47 29.46
CA SER A 236 -5.88 -6.27 30.47
C SER A 236 -7.07 -7.02 29.87
N THR A 237 -7.90 -6.34 29.07
CA THR A 237 -9.06 -7.00 28.44
C THR A 237 -8.65 -8.00 27.36
N VAL A 238 -7.55 -7.78 26.62
CA VAL A 238 -7.01 -8.82 25.73
C VAL A 238 -6.60 -10.06 26.54
N PHE A 239 -6.03 -9.90 27.73
CA PHE A 239 -5.74 -11.03 28.63
C PHE A 239 -6.98 -11.67 29.25
N GLU A 240 -8.02 -10.92 29.57
CA GLU A 240 -9.33 -11.46 29.98
C GLU A 240 -9.88 -12.37 28.90
N TRP A 241 -9.86 -11.93 27.63
CA TRP A 241 -10.28 -12.72 26.48
C TRP A 241 -9.39 -13.95 26.25
N LEU A 242 -8.06 -13.82 26.34
CA LEU A 242 -7.13 -14.95 26.28
C LEU A 242 -7.30 -15.95 27.44
N SER A 243 -7.98 -15.56 28.52
CA SER A 243 -8.28 -16.43 29.67
C SER A 243 -9.65 -17.11 29.57
N LEU A 244 -10.43 -16.86 28.52
CA LEU A 244 -11.73 -17.52 28.29
C LEU A 244 -11.58 -19.03 28.03
N PRO A 245 -12.63 -19.83 28.28
CA PRO A 245 -12.67 -21.25 27.94
C PRO A 245 -12.43 -21.52 26.45
N GLN A 246 -11.90 -22.71 26.14
CA GLN A 246 -11.79 -23.19 24.75
C GLN A 246 -13.18 -23.24 24.10
N GLY A 247 -13.33 -22.64 22.91
CA GLY A 247 -14.61 -22.51 22.21
C GLY A 247 -15.34 -21.19 22.47
N GLU A 248 -15.02 -20.45 23.53
CA GLU A 248 -15.42 -19.05 23.75
C GLU A 248 -14.29 -18.07 23.44
N ARG A 249 -13.05 -18.48 23.72
CA ARG A 249 -11.83 -17.70 23.49
C ARG A 249 -11.57 -17.43 21.99
N PRO A 250 -11.23 -16.19 21.60
CA PRO A 250 -10.78 -15.88 20.24
C PRO A 250 -9.49 -16.59 19.81
N ASP A 251 -9.36 -16.81 18.50
CA ASP A 251 -8.12 -17.21 17.82
C ASP A 251 -7.38 -15.99 17.24
N PHE A 252 -8.12 -14.97 16.81
CA PHE A 252 -7.59 -13.70 16.29
C PHE A 252 -7.89 -12.53 17.22
N TYR A 253 -6.91 -11.66 17.45
CA TYR A 253 -7.00 -10.49 18.33
C TYR A 253 -6.48 -9.23 17.65
N THR A 254 -7.09 -8.08 17.95
CA THR A 254 -6.48 -6.77 17.66
C THR A 254 -6.26 -5.96 18.92
N LEU A 255 -5.19 -5.16 18.93
CA LEU A 255 -4.89 -4.17 19.94
C LEU A 255 -4.38 -2.89 19.25
N TYR A 256 -5.07 -1.78 19.41
CA TYR A 256 -4.68 -0.50 18.84
C TYR A 256 -4.30 0.53 19.92
N LEU A 257 -3.14 1.17 19.76
CA LEU A 257 -2.64 2.28 20.58
C LEU A 257 -2.51 3.54 19.71
N ASP A 258 -3.08 4.66 20.18
CA ASP A 258 -3.16 5.94 19.46
C ASP A 258 -1.92 6.86 19.63
N GLU A 259 -0.77 6.23 19.92
CA GLU A 259 0.55 6.86 20.05
C GLU A 259 1.58 6.01 19.28
N PRO A 260 2.64 6.60 18.71
CA PRO A 260 3.08 8.00 18.86
C PRO A 260 2.39 9.05 17.97
N ASP A 261 1.36 8.71 17.17
CA ASP A 261 0.64 9.67 16.31
C ASP A 261 0.17 10.93 17.06
N SER A 262 -0.48 10.75 18.21
CA SER A 262 -1.06 11.88 18.96
C SER A 262 0.01 12.87 19.45
N ALA A 263 1.16 12.37 19.91
CA ALA A 263 2.33 13.19 20.25
C ALA A 263 2.96 13.80 19.00
N GLY A 264 3.16 13.01 17.93
CA GLY A 264 3.73 13.44 16.66
C GLY A 264 2.96 14.61 16.05
N HIS A 265 1.64 14.46 15.93
CA HIS A 265 0.75 15.52 15.47
C HIS A 265 0.84 16.81 16.30
N ARG A 266 0.94 16.71 17.63
CA ARG A 266 0.90 17.88 18.52
C ARG A 266 2.24 18.60 18.65
N TYR A 267 3.35 17.87 18.63
CA TYR A 267 4.68 18.38 19.00
C TYR A 267 5.74 18.25 17.91
N GLY A 268 5.46 17.50 16.83
CA GLY A 268 6.41 17.21 15.75
C GLY A 268 7.15 15.88 15.98
N PRO A 269 7.50 15.14 14.90
CA PRO A 269 8.15 13.83 14.99
C PRO A 269 9.49 13.83 15.74
N ALA A 270 10.22 14.95 15.80
CA ALA A 270 11.52 15.05 16.48
C ALA A 270 11.46 15.55 17.94
N SER A 271 10.27 15.56 18.56
CA SER A 271 10.04 16.15 19.88
C SER A 271 10.31 15.20 21.05
N SER A 272 10.63 15.74 22.23
CA SER A 272 10.80 14.94 23.44
C SER A 272 9.48 14.30 23.92
N GLN A 273 8.34 14.87 23.54
CA GLN A 273 7.02 14.26 23.78
C GLN A 273 6.80 13.02 22.92
N VAL A 274 7.32 12.98 21.69
CA VAL A 274 7.34 11.74 20.88
C VAL A 274 8.24 10.69 21.54
N VAL A 275 9.42 11.07 22.07
CA VAL A 275 10.27 10.14 22.83
C VAL A 275 9.53 9.56 24.05
N GLN A 276 8.82 10.38 24.82
CA GLN A 276 8.00 9.91 25.95
C GLN A 276 6.84 9.00 25.51
N ALA A 277 6.22 9.29 24.36
CA ALA A 277 5.19 8.42 23.78
C ALA A 277 5.76 7.07 23.32
N LEU A 278 6.96 7.07 22.74
CA LEU A 278 7.71 5.87 22.33
C LEU A 278 8.09 5.00 23.54
N GLU A 279 8.65 5.58 24.60
CA GLU A 279 8.93 4.90 25.88
C GLU A 279 7.65 4.29 26.47
N ASN A 280 6.53 5.00 26.39
CA ASN A 280 5.25 4.55 26.91
C ASN A 280 4.68 3.36 26.11
N VAL A 281 4.74 3.37 24.77
CA VAL A 281 4.28 2.21 23.98
C VAL A 281 5.22 1.02 24.09
N ASP A 282 6.53 1.23 24.24
CA ASP A 282 7.49 0.15 24.51
C ASP A 282 7.17 -0.57 25.82
N ARG A 283 6.93 0.18 26.91
CA ARG A 283 6.46 -0.35 28.21
C ARG A 283 5.14 -1.12 28.08
N VAL A 284 4.17 -0.62 27.30
CA VAL A 284 2.88 -1.30 27.10
C VAL A 284 3.03 -2.59 26.28
N VAL A 285 3.92 -2.62 25.29
CA VAL A 285 4.31 -3.87 24.62
C VAL A 285 5.04 -4.80 25.60
N GLY A 286 5.83 -4.26 26.54
CA GLY A 286 6.42 -5.00 27.66
C GLY A 286 5.37 -5.68 28.54
N LEU A 287 4.32 -4.96 28.93
CA LEU A 287 3.15 -5.51 29.65
C LEU A 287 2.47 -6.65 28.88
N LEU A 288 2.35 -6.53 27.56
CA LEU A 288 1.81 -7.60 26.71
C LEU A 288 2.74 -8.83 26.74
N MET A 289 4.05 -8.66 26.56
CA MET A 289 4.99 -9.77 26.55
C MET A 289 5.15 -10.45 27.92
N ASP A 290 5.20 -9.68 29.00
CA ASP A 290 5.24 -10.20 30.38
C ASP A 290 3.95 -10.98 30.70
N GLY A 291 2.78 -10.44 30.36
CA GLY A 291 1.51 -11.11 30.64
C GLY A 291 1.25 -12.35 29.77
N LEU A 292 1.81 -12.42 28.56
CA LEU A 292 1.88 -13.66 27.76
C LEU A 292 2.86 -14.66 28.38
N THR A 293 4.00 -14.19 28.90
CA THR A 293 5.01 -15.05 29.55
C THR A 293 4.45 -15.69 30.81
N GLN A 294 3.77 -14.92 31.67
CA GLN A 294 3.08 -15.40 32.88
C GLN A 294 1.96 -16.42 32.62
N ARG A 295 1.51 -16.56 31.38
CA ARG A 295 0.44 -17.49 30.94
C ARG A 295 0.97 -18.66 30.11
N ASP A 296 2.29 -18.82 30.03
CA ASP A 296 2.98 -19.78 29.14
C ASP A 296 2.62 -19.61 27.64
N LEU A 297 2.20 -18.41 27.23
CA LEU A 297 1.76 -18.11 25.86
C LEU A 297 2.83 -17.44 24.97
N HIS A 298 3.92 -16.92 25.54
CA HIS A 298 5.01 -16.27 24.79
C HIS A 298 5.68 -17.16 23.72
N HIS A 299 5.63 -18.49 23.86
CA HIS A 299 6.10 -19.46 22.86
C HIS A 299 4.95 -20.17 22.10
N CYS A 300 3.72 -19.67 22.24
CA CYS A 300 2.50 -20.19 21.60
C CYS A 300 1.88 -19.16 20.65
N ALA A 301 1.75 -17.91 21.10
CA ALA A 301 1.13 -16.83 20.34
C ALA A 301 2.00 -16.39 19.17
N ASN A 302 1.38 -16.11 18.03
CA ASN A 302 1.98 -15.31 16.96
C ASN A 302 1.55 -13.86 17.16
N ILE A 303 2.50 -12.94 17.09
CA ILE A 303 2.30 -11.51 17.32
C ILE A 303 2.80 -10.77 16.08
N ILE A 304 1.97 -9.87 15.54
CA ILE A 304 2.35 -8.92 14.50
C ILE A 304 2.24 -7.53 15.11
N ILE A 305 3.35 -6.81 15.21
CA ILE A 305 3.37 -5.39 15.57
C ILE A 305 3.58 -4.58 14.30
N VAL A 306 2.69 -3.64 14.04
CA VAL A 306 2.70 -2.76 12.86
C VAL A 306 2.47 -1.30 13.26
N SER A 307 2.73 -0.41 12.31
CA SER A 307 2.04 0.87 12.23
C SER A 307 1.32 0.99 10.90
N ASP A 308 0.42 1.95 10.83
CA ASP A 308 -0.36 2.30 9.65
C ASP A 308 0.32 3.31 8.74
N HIS A 309 1.12 4.21 9.30
CA HIS A 309 1.97 5.16 8.60
C HIS A 309 3.08 5.73 9.50
N GLY A 310 4.00 6.50 8.91
CA GLY A 310 4.92 7.37 9.63
C GLY A 310 4.36 8.78 9.93
N MET A 311 5.26 9.74 10.12
CA MET A 311 4.97 11.12 10.53
C MET A 311 6.03 12.10 9.98
N GLU A 312 5.59 13.26 9.47
CA GLU A 312 6.39 14.35 8.89
C GLU A 312 6.21 15.65 9.70
N GLU A 313 7.22 16.53 9.70
CA GLU A 313 7.20 17.81 10.41
C GLU A 313 6.41 18.88 9.62
N ALA A 314 5.42 19.50 10.26
CA ALA A 314 4.58 20.54 9.70
C ALA A 314 5.23 21.93 9.80
N SER A 315 5.23 22.69 8.70
CA SER A 315 5.66 24.10 8.69
C SER A 315 4.67 24.98 7.93
N CYS A 316 4.41 26.17 8.48
CA CYS A 316 3.67 27.25 7.83
C CYS A 316 4.27 27.68 6.48
N GLU A 317 5.59 27.52 6.32
CA GLU A 317 6.35 27.88 5.12
C GLU A 317 6.25 26.80 4.04
N LYS A 318 5.92 25.56 4.42
CA LYS A 318 5.72 24.42 3.52
C LYS A 318 4.23 24.12 3.29
N ALA A 319 3.44 25.18 3.11
CA ALA A 319 2.03 25.09 2.81
C ALA A 319 1.69 25.83 1.50
N ALA A 320 1.08 25.11 0.56
CA ALA A 320 0.54 25.67 -0.67
C ALA A 320 -0.92 26.09 -0.46
N TYR A 321 -1.28 27.29 -0.88
CA TYR A 321 -2.65 27.80 -0.80
C TYR A 321 -3.20 27.99 -2.20
N VAL A 322 -4.31 27.33 -2.53
CA VAL A 322 -4.94 27.41 -3.85
C VAL A 322 -5.32 28.87 -4.20
N SER A 323 -5.73 29.66 -3.21
CA SER A 323 -6.01 31.10 -3.34
C SER A 323 -4.82 31.95 -3.80
N ASN A 324 -3.58 31.44 -3.74
CA ASN A 324 -2.40 32.15 -4.24
C ASN A 324 -2.18 31.92 -5.75
N TYR A 325 -2.85 30.92 -6.33
CA TYR A 325 -2.72 30.53 -7.74
C TYR A 325 -3.97 30.88 -8.58
N LEU A 326 -5.12 31.07 -7.92
CA LEU A 326 -6.40 31.46 -8.51
C LEU A 326 -7.16 32.45 -7.61
N THR A 327 -7.80 33.44 -8.25
CA THR A 327 -8.66 34.44 -7.58
C THR A 327 -10.10 33.97 -7.40
N GLU A 328 -10.59 33.09 -8.28
CA GLU A 328 -11.95 32.53 -8.27
C GLU A 328 -11.92 31.14 -7.64
N THR A 329 -12.31 31.08 -6.36
CA THR A 329 -12.32 29.83 -5.58
C THR A 329 -13.61 29.60 -4.80
N ASN A 330 -14.71 30.28 -5.19
CA ASN A 330 -15.99 30.24 -4.46
C ASN A 330 -16.86 29.01 -4.80
N ASP A 331 -16.51 28.26 -5.85
CA ASP A 331 -17.33 27.17 -6.38
C ASP A 331 -16.88 25.79 -5.88
N PHE A 332 -15.72 25.71 -5.21
CA PHE A 332 -15.13 24.46 -4.73
C PHE A 332 -14.43 24.59 -3.37
N ALA A 333 -14.48 23.51 -2.58
CA ALA A 333 -13.70 23.32 -1.37
C ALA A 333 -12.42 22.53 -1.66
N VAL A 334 -11.38 22.74 -0.84
CA VAL A 334 -10.16 21.91 -0.81
C VAL A 334 -10.16 21.05 0.44
N ILE A 335 -10.17 19.73 0.27
CA ILE A 335 -9.87 18.81 1.36
C ILE A 335 -8.37 18.94 1.63
N GLN A 336 -8.01 19.67 2.68
CA GLN A 336 -6.62 20.04 2.98
C GLN A 336 -5.73 18.86 3.43
N GLY A 337 -4.42 19.01 3.24
CA GLY A 337 -3.37 18.08 3.68
C GLY A 337 -2.35 17.79 2.57
N PRO A 338 -1.51 16.76 2.73
CA PRO A 338 -0.53 16.36 1.71
C PRO A 338 -1.10 15.47 0.58
N ALA A 339 -2.30 14.93 0.76
CA ALA A 339 -3.10 14.26 -0.26
C ALA A 339 -4.37 15.08 -0.53
N ALA A 340 -4.18 16.35 -0.83
CA ALA A 340 -5.29 17.29 -0.93
C ALA A 340 -6.14 17.04 -2.18
N ARG A 341 -7.42 17.36 -2.09
CA ARG A 341 -8.43 17.04 -3.12
C ARG A 341 -9.41 18.18 -3.30
N ILE A 342 -10.00 18.32 -4.47
CA ILE A 342 -10.94 19.39 -4.80
C ILE A 342 -12.34 18.82 -5.02
N ARG A 343 -13.33 19.42 -4.34
CA ARG A 343 -14.75 19.04 -4.46
C ARG A 343 -15.62 20.28 -4.69
N PRO A 344 -16.57 20.28 -5.64
CA PRO A 344 -17.52 21.39 -5.79
C PRO A 344 -18.35 21.59 -4.51
N HIS A 345 -18.80 22.84 -4.28
CA HIS A 345 -19.70 23.15 -3.16
C HIS A 345 -21.14 22.68 -3.38
N SER A 346 -21.59 22.70 -4.63
CA SER A 346 -22.94 22.29 -5.04
C SER A 346 -23.02 20.77 -5.19
N LEU A 347 -23.42 20.10 -4.10
CA LEU A 347 -23.51 18.64 -4.00
C LEU A 347 -24.98 18.21 -3.80
N PRO A 348 -25.39 17.04 -4.32
CA PRO A 348 -24.64 16.15 -5.22
C PRO A 348 -24.57 16.66 -6.67
N ALA A 349 -25.30 17.73 -7.01
CA ALA A 349 -25.61 18.15 -8.38
C ALA A 349 -24.38 18.31 -9.29
N ASP A 350 -23.35 19.02 -8.84
CA ASP A 350 -22.20 19.36 -9.68
C ASP A 350 -21.03 18.36 -9.55
N PHE A 351 -21.18 17.29 -8.75
CA PHE A 351 -20.09 16.38 -8.42
C PHE A 351 -19.40 15.78 -9.66
N PHE A 352 -20.17 15.45 -10.70
CA PHE A 352 -19.67 14.89 -11.96
C PHE A 352 -19.55 15.91 -13.11
N SER A 353 -20.33 17.00 -13.09
CA SER A 353 -20.37 18.01 -14.16
C SER A 353 -19.37 19.16 -13.97
N PHE A 354 -18.78 19.29 -12.79
CA PHE A 354 -17.77 20.30 -12.49
C PHE A 354 -16.54 20.19 -13.41
N ASP A 355 -16.02 21.34 -13.86
CA ASP A 355 -14.87 21.45 -14.77
C ASP A 355 -13.53 21.19 -14.06
N TYR A 356 -13.31 19.94 -13.65
CA TYR A 356 -12.04 19.51 -13.05
C TYR A 356 -10.87 19.68 -14.03
N GLU A 357 -11.06 19.40 -15.32
CA GLU A 357 -10.02 19.50 -16.36
C GLU A 357 -9.51 20.93 -16.53
N GLY A 358 -10.43 21.89 -16.72
CA GLY A 358 -10.12 23.30 -16.79
C GLY A 358 -9.53 23.84 -15.48
N LEU A 359 -10.00 23.36 -14.32
CA LEU A 359 -9.41 23.75 -13.03
C LEU A 359 -7.98 23.23 -12.84
N MET A 360 -7.72 21.95 -13.13
CA MET A 360 -6.37 21.38 -13.04
C MET A 360 -5.43 22.13 -13.99
N LYS A 361 -5.84 22.37 -15.24
CA LYS A 361 -5.07 23.15 -16.22
C LYS A 361 -4.82 24.60 -15.78
N LYS A 362 -5.79 25.24 -15.10
CA LYS A 362 -5.63 26.57 -14.49
C LYS A 362 -4.66 26.57 -13.30
N LEU A 363 -4.46 25.43 -12.61
CA LEU A 363 -3.56 25.29 -11.46
C LEU A 363 -2.16 24.79 -11.83
N SER A 364 -1.97 24.16 -12.99
CA SER A 364 -0.66 23.63 -13.38
C SER A 364 0.33 24.72 -13.75
N CYS A 365 1.59 24.52 -13.39
CA CYS A 365 2.76 25.26 -13.90
C CYS A 365 2.67 26.80 -13.74
N ARG A 366 2.16 27.27 -12.60
CA ARG A 366 2.02 28.70 -12.28
C ARG A 366 3.29 29.31 -11.70
N THR A 367 4.15 28.49 -11.10
CA THR A 367 5.48 28.87 -10.57
C THR A 367 6.51 27.78 -10.89
N SER A 368 7.79 28.14 -11.00
CA SER A 368 8.85 27.23 -11.45
C SER A 368 9.16 26.07 -10.48
N ASP A 369 9.08 26.30 -9.17
CA ASP A 369 9.14 25.25 -8.14
C ASP A 369 7.79 25.09 -7.44
N GLN A 370 6.71 24.91 -8.20
CA GLN A 370 5.37 24.74 -7.64
C GLN A 370 5.32 23.45 -6.78
N PRO A 371 5.12 23.55 -5.46
CA PRO A 371 5.16 22.37 -4.57
C PRO A 371 3.91 21.49 -4.68
N MET A 372 2.86 21.99 -5.31
CA MET A 372 1.57 21.35 -5.52
C MET A 372 1.41 21.02 -7.00
N ARG A 373 1.36 19.73 -7.35
CA ARG A 373 1.10 19.26 -8.72
C ARG A 373 -0.38 18.86 -8.85
N PRO A 374 -1.20 19.55 -9.67
CA PRO A 374 -2.59 19.19 -9.88
C PRO A 374 -2.70 17.98 -10.82
N TYR A 375 -3.58 17.04 -10.45
CA TYR A 375 -3.88 15.83 -11.22
C TYR A 375 -5.38 15.63 -11.33
N LEU A 376 -5.82 15.10 -12.46
CA LEU A 376 -7.02 14.28 -12.48
C LEU A 376 -6.64 12.91 -11.91
N LYS A 377 -7.47 12.31 -11.05
CA LYS A 377 -7.12 11.07 -10.34
C LYS A 377 -6.71 9.92 -11.26
N GLU A 378 -7.31 9.83 -12.46
CA GLU A 378 -6.99 8.87 -13.51
C GLU A 378 -5.54 8.97 -14.05
N ASN A 379 -4.88 10.11 -13.84
CA ASN A 379 -3.50 10.42 -14.24
C ASN A 379 -2.48 10.34 -13.08
N LEU A 380 -2.88 9.92 -11.88
CA LEU A 380 -1.94 9.67 -10.77
C LEU A 380 -1.06 8.45 -11.08
N PRO A 381 0.17 8.35 -10.52
CA PRO A 381 1.03 7.18 -10.70
C PRO A 381 0.30 5.88 -10.31
N LYS A 382 0.22 4.92 -11.24
CA LYS A 382 -0.63 3.72 -11.09
C LYS A 382 -0.32 2.87 -9.87
N ARG A 383 0.93 2.87 -9.40
CA ARG A 383 1.36 2.27 -8.11
C ARG A 383 0.59 2.77 -6.87
N MET A 384 -0.13 3.90 -6.96
CA MET A 384 -0.92 4.43 -5.84
C MET A 384 -2.27 3.73 -5.68
N HIS A 385 -2.83 3.10 -6.74
CA HIS A 385 -4.15 2.45 -6.74
C HIS A 385 -5.22 3.33 -6.06
N PHE A 386 -5.36 4.56 -6.59
CA PHE A 386 -6.12 5.65 -5.99
C PHE A 386 -6.91 6.47 -7.03
N ALA A 387 -7.67 5.79 -7.89
CA ALA A 387 -8.55 6.39 -8.89
C ALA A 387 -9.96 5.77 -8.91
N ASN A 388 -10.09 4.44 -8.86
CA ASN A 388 -11.34 3.70 -9.07
C ASN A 388 -12.26 3.65 -7.84
N ASN A 389 -12.58 4.81 -7.29
CA ASN A 389 -13.70 4.96 -6.38
C ASN A 389 -14.35 6.33 -6.52
N LYS A 390 -15.69 6.37 -6.51
CA LYS A 390 -16.49 7.61 -6.55
C LYS A 390 -16.27 8.52 -5.33
N ARG A 391 -15.70 8.01 -4.23
CA ARG A 391 -15.35 8.77 -3.02
C ARG A 391 -14.00 9.49 -3.13
N ILE A 392 -13.22 9.17 -4.16
CA ILE A 392 -12.02 9.91 -4.56
C ILE A 392 -12.47 10.99 -5.53
N GLU A 393 -12.36 12.24 -5.10
CA GLU A 393 -12.56 13.43 -5.94
C GLU A 393 -11.75 13.32 -7.25
N ARG A 394 -12.32 13.75 -8.38
CA ARG A 394 -11.60 13.73 -9.66
C ARG A 394 -10.40 14.68 -9.66
N GLY A 395 -10.51 15.84 -9.00
CA GLY A 395 -9.39 16.78 -8.84
C GLY A 395 -8.54 16.46 -7.61
N HIS A 396 -7.26 16.16 -7.82
CA HIS A 396 -6.29 15.80 -6.78
C HIS A 396 -5.07 16.75 -6.82
N LEU A 397 -4.46 16.99 -5.66
CA LEU A 397 -3.34 17.91 -5.47
C LEU A 397 -2.19 17.14 -4.81
N TYR A 398 -1.30 16.60 -5.63
CA TYR A 398 -0.12 15.88 -5.18
C TYR A 398 0.92 16.86 -4.63
N MET A 399 1.48 16.57 -3.44
CA MET A 399 2.42 17.46 -2.77
C MET A 399 3.87 16.96 -2.83
N LYS A 400 4.80 17.88 -3.09
CA LYS A 400 6.24 17.73 -2.89
C LYS A 400 6.53 17.31 -1.44
N ASN A 401 7.61 16.55 -1.21
CA ASN A 401 7.92 16.04 0.12
C ASN A 401 8.02 17.16 1.18
N GLY A 402 7.43 16.94 2.35
CA GLY A 402 7.30 17.92 3.43
C GLY A 402 6.27 19.04 3.21
N TRP A 403 5.48 19.03 2.13
CA TRP A 403 4.46 20.05 1.85
C TRP A 403 3.02 19.56 2.05
N GLN A 404 2.12 20.50 2.34
CA GLN A 404 0.67 20.31 2.37
C GLN A 404 -0.03 21.37 1.51
N ALA A 405 -1.26 21.10 1.08
CA ALA A 405 -2.12 22.08 0.41
C ALA A 405 -3.41 22.35 1.20
N ALA A 406 -3.93 23.57 1.09
CA ALA A 406 -5.23 24.01 1.58
C ALA A 406 -5.82 25.06 0.62
N LEU A 407 -7.09 25.44 0.80
CA LEU A 407 -7.68 26.52 0.00
C LEU A 407 -6.98 27.86 0.32
N ASN A 408 -6.88 28.18 1.60
CA ASN A 408 -6.28 29.39 2.17
C ASN A 408 -5.60 29.08 3.52
N ARG A 409 -4.99 30.08 4.15
CA ARG A 409 -4.23 29.93 5.41
C ARG A 409 -5.10 29.58 6.61
N GLN A 410 -6.37 29.96 6.60
CA GLN A 410 -7.32 29.73 7.69
C GLN A 410 -7.83 28.28 7.72
N GLU A 411 -7.78 27.59 6.59
CA GLU A 411 -8.26 26.20 6.46
C GLU A 411 -7.17 25.13 6.67
N LEU A 412 -5.90 25.52 6.73
CA LEU A 412 -4.80 24.58 7.03
C LEU A 412 -4.84 24.16 8.50
N LYS A 413 -4.99 22.85 8.75
CA LYS A 413 -5.10 22.27 10.10
C LYS A 413 -3.76 22.15 10.82
N TYR A 414 -2.72 21.71 10.12
CA TYR A 414 -1.40 21.42 10.70
C TYR A 414 -0.35 22.33 10.08
N CYS A 415 -0.08 23.46 10.74
CA CYS A 415 0.93 24.44 10.34
C CYS A 415 2.18 24.43 11.24
N THR A 416 2.14 23.62 12.31
CA THR A 416 3.19 23.32 13.30
C THR A 416 2.92 21.92 13.85
N GLY A 417 3.95 21.25 14.38
CA GLY A 417 3.81 19.88 14.91
C GLY A 417 3.96 18.87 13.78
N GLY A 418 3.12 17.83 13.76
CA GLY A 418 3.25 16.73 12.79
C GLY A 418 2.10 16.63 11.80
N PHE A 419 2.36 16.07 10.63
CA PHE A 419 1.34 15.60 9.70
C PHE A 419 1.76 14.32 8.96
N HIS A 420 0.80 13.65 8.34
CA HIS A 420 0.97 12.44 7.55
C HIS A 420 -0.09 12.41 6.42
N GLY A 421 -0.02 11.46 5.50
CA GLY A 421 -0.91 11.36 4.34
C GLY A 421 -0.22 11.58 2.99
N SER A 422 1.09 11.88 2.98
CA SER A 422 1.89 12.11 1.77
C SER A 422 2.10 10.83 0.95
N ASP A 423 2.82 10.94 -0.17
CA ASP A 423 3.22 9.80 -1.00
C ASP A 423 3.78 8.64 -0.15
N ASN A 424 3.30 7.43 -0.42
CA ASN A 424 3.70 6.23 0.31
C ASN A 424 5.14 5.76 0.02
N LEU A 425 5.88 6.42 -0.89
CA LEU A 425 7.32 6.23 -1.06
C LEU A 425 8.19 7.17 -0.22
N PHE A 426 7.63 8.20 0.42
CA PHE A 426 8.45 9.13 1.21
C PHE A 426 9.00 8.46 2.48
N PRO A 427 10.30 8.62 2.84
CA PRO A 427 10.90 7.96 4.00
C PRO A 427 10.14 8.21 5.33
N ASN A 428 9.75 9.47 5.57
CA ASN A 428 9.01 9.86 6.77
C ASN A 428 7.61 9.24 6.87
N MET A 429 7.05 8.71 5.78
CA MET A 429 5.73 8.04 5.78
C MET A 429 5.83 6.52 5.99
N GLN A 430 7.02 5.93 5.98
CA GLN A 430 7.17 4.47 6.09
C GLN A 430 6.82 3.97 7.51
N ALA A 431 6.18 2.80 7.55
CA ALA A 431 5.67 2.16 8.75
C ALA A 431 6.61 1.07 9.30
N ILE A 432 6.31 0.55 10.49
CA ILE A 432 7.00 -0.59 11.09
C ILE A 432 6.27 -1.91 10.80
N PHE A 433 7.03 -3.01 10.78
CA PHE A 433 6.49 -4.37 10.90
C PHE A 433 7.48 -5.26 11.68
N ILE A 434 6.94 -6.02 12.64
CA ILE A 434 7.66 -7.00 13.45
C ILE A 434 6.75 -8.23 13.63
N GLY A 435 7.18 -9.40 13.17
CA GLY A 435 6.53 -10.68 13.43
C GLY A 435 7.32 -11.47 14.49
N TYR A 436 6.67 -11.90 15.56
CA TYR A 436 7.27 -12.71 16.63
C TYR A 436 6.36 -13.89 16.98
N GLY A 437 6.91 -15.07 17.20
CA GLY A 437 6.15 -16.26 17.56
C GLY A 437 6.64 -17.54 16.87
N PRO A 438 6.01 -18.70 17.15
CA PRO A 438 6.50 -20.00 16.72
C PRO A 438 6.45 -20.25 15.21
N GLU A 439 5.63 -19.52 14.43
CA GLU A 439 5.57 -19.67 12.97
C GLU A 439 6.45 -18.67 12.20
N PHE A 440 6.85 -17.56 12.82
CA PHE A 440 7.81 -16.61 12.24
C PHE A 440 9.25 -17.13 12.33
N LYS A 441 10.09 -16.73 11.38
CA LYS A 441 11.55 -16.93 11.53
C LYS A 441 12.10 -16.07 12.67
N GLU A 442 13.17 -16.57 13.27
CA GLU A 442 13.90 -15.89 14.33
C GLU A 442 15.09 -15.14 13.74
N HIS A 443 15.54 -14.08 14.41
CA HIS A 443 16.74 -13.30 14.06
C HIS A 443 16.82 -12.85 12.57
N THR A 444 15.68 -12.55 11.96
CA THR A 444 15.58 -12.37 10.50
C THR A 444 15.21 -10.94 10.13
N VAL A 445 16.01 -10.32 9.26
CA VAL A 445 15.67 -9.04 8.60
C VAL A 445 15.30 -9.31 7.15
N VAL A 446 14.09 -8.96 6.75
CA VAL A 446 13.57 -9.13 5.38
C VAL A 446 13.55 -7.81 4.59
N PRO A 447 13.50 -7.84 3.25
CA PRO A 447 13.31 -6.64 2.44
C PRO A 447 12.00 -5.89 2.75
N PRO A 448 11.86 -4.62 2.35
CA PRO A 448 10.60 -3.89 2.42
C PRO A 448 9.47 -4.54 1.62
N PHE A 449 8.26 -4.53 2.18
CA PHE A 449 7.03 -5.00 1.54
C PHE A 449 5.85 -4.07 1.87
N GLU A 450 4.70 -4.30 1.24
CA GLU A 450 3.52 -3.42 1.36
C GLU A 450 2.49 -3.98 2.36
N ASN A 451 1.79 -3.10 3.08
CA ASN A 451 0.89 -3.50 4.16
C ASN A 451 -0.34 -4.31 3.70
N ILE A 452 -0.72 -4.24 2.41
CA ILE A 452 -1.74 -5.10 1.79
C ILE A 452 -1.38 -6.59 1.83
N GLU A 453 -0.09 -6.93 1.91
CA GLU A 453 0.38 -8.32 1.95
C GLU A 453 0.11 -8.98 3.33
N ILE A 454 -0.12 -8.19 4.38
CA ILE A 454 -0.34 -8.70 5.75
C ILE A 454 -1.61 -9.55 5.85
N TYR A 455 -2.67 -9.23 5.10
CA TYR A 455 -3.93 -9.99 5.16
C TYR A 455 -3.73 -11.48 4.80
N ASN A 456 -2.96 -11.77 3.75
CA ASN A 456 -2.63 -13.13 3.36
C ASN A 456 -1.77 -13.82 4.43
N LEU A 457 -0.75 -13.12 4.96
CA LEU A 457 0.09 -13.61 6.07
C LEU A 457 -0.74 -13.96 7.32
N MET A 458 -1.72 -13.13 7.69
CA MET A 458 -2.62 -13.41 8.81
C MET A 458 -3.51 -14.63 8.55
N CYS A 459 -3.98 -14.80 7.31
CA CYS A 459 -4.75 -15.98 6.92
C CYS A 459 -3.89 -17.26 7.01
N ASP A 460 -2.65 -17.23 6.55
CA ASP A 460 -1.70 -18.36 6.65
C ASP A 460 -1.41 -18.72 8.13
N LEU A 461 -1.15 -17.72 8.97
CA LEU A 461 -0.89 -17.90 10.41
C LEU A 461 -2.09 -18.46 11.19
N LEU A 462 -3.32 -18.14 10.75
CA LEU A 462 -4.56 -18.70 11.31
C LEU A 462 -4.94 -20.06 10.68
N GLY A 463 -4.27 -20.48 9.60
CA GLY A 463 -4.59 -21.68 8.85
C GLY A 463 -5.94 -21.62 8.14
N ILE A 464 -6.31 -20.44 7.63
CA ILE A 464 -7.57 -20.15 6.93
C ILE A 464 -7.32 -19.67 5.50
N ARG A 465 -8.33 -19.75 4.64
CA ARG A 465 -8.26 -19.27 3.26
C ARG A 465 -8.56 -17.77 3.21
N PRO A 466 -7.74 -16.93 2.55
CA PRO A 466 -8.04 -15.51 2.35
C PRO A 466 -9.22 -15.31 1.40
N ALA A 467 -9.96 -14.21 1.57
CA ALA A 467 -10.86 -13.68 0.56
C ALA A 467 -10.06 -13.01 -0.59
N PRO A 468 -10.68 -12.75 -1.77
CA PRO A 468 -10.01 -12.03 -2.86
C PRO A 468 -9.51 -10.65 -2.41
N ASN A 469 -8.23 -10.40 -2.60
CA ASN A 469 -7.54 -9.19 -2.16
C ASN A 469 -6.42 -8.77 -3.13
N ASN A 470 -5.80 -7.60 -2.93
CA ASN A 470 -4.75 -7.06 -3.79
C ASN A 470 -3.33 -7.57 -3.42
N GLY A 471 -3.16 -8.19 -2.25
CA GLY A 471 -1.91 -8.82 -1.85
C GLY A 471 -1.59 -10.06 -2.68
N THR A 472 -0.29 -10.31 -2.90
CA THR A 472 0.21 -11.41 -3.72
C THR A 472 0.51 -12.63 -2.85
N HIS A 473 -0.51 -13.46 -2.58
CA HIS A 473 -0.39 -14.62 -1.67
C HIS A 473 0.83 -15.49 -1.99
N GLY A 474 1.68 -15.73 -0.98
CA GLY A 474 2.98 -16.39 -1.11
C GLY A 474 4.20 -15.45 -1.13
N SER A 475 4.02 -14.14 -1.41
CA SER A 475 5.09 -13.12 -1.38
C SER A 475 5.85 -13.12 -0.04
N LEU A 476 5.12 -13.22 1.08
CA LEU A 476 5.64 -13.20 2.45
C LEU A 476 5.99 -14.59 3.01
N ASN A 477 6.01 -15.65 2.20
CA ASN A 477 6.45 -16.99 2.64
C ASN A 477 7.85 -16.97 3.28
N HIS A 478 8.71 -16.05 2.84
CA HIS A 478 10.06 -15.89 3.37
C HIS A 478 10.12 -15.39 4.83
N LEU A 479 9.02 -14.90 5.42
CA LEU A 479 8.90 -14.55 6.85
C LEU A 479 8.61 -15.78 7.74
N LEU A 480 8.10 -16.87 7.16
CA LEU A 480 7.60 -18.02 7.91
C LEU A 480 8.62 -19.16 8.00
N LYS A 481 8.66 -19.86 9.14
CA LYS A 481 9.41 -21.12 9.31
C LYS A 481 8.83 -22.25 8.47
N ARG A 482 7.51 -22.28 8.30
CA ARG A 482 6.75 -23.28 7.53
C ARG A 482 5.60 -22.61 6.77
N PRO A 483 5.79 -22.20 5.51
CA PRO A 483 4.71 -21.69 4.67
C PRO A 483 3.57 -22.70 4.53
N VAL A 484 2.32 -22.25 4.70
CA VAL A 484 1.11 -23.08 4.56
C VAL A 484 0.62 -23.09 3.11
N TYR A 485 0.74 -21.96 2.42
CA TYR A 485 0.45 -21.81 1.00
C TYR A 485 1.72 -21.90 0.16
N LEU A 486 1.72 -22.78 -0.85
CA LEU A 486 2.79 -22.89 -1.84
C LEU A 486 2.28 -22.26 -3.15
N PRO A 487 2.79 -21.09 -3.56
CA PRO A 487 2.33 -20.42 -4.76
C PRO A 487 2.72 -21.19 -6.02
N VAL A 488 1.91 -21.04 -7.06
CA VAL A 488 2.22 -21.52 -8.42
C VAL A 488 2.15 -20.36 -9.41
N HIS A 489 2.85 -20.46 -10.52
CA HIS A 489 2.70 -19.52 -11.62
C HIS A 489 1.25 -19.51 -12.15
N PRO A 490 0.71 -18.34 -12.54
CA PRO A 490 -0.59 -18.28 -13.19
C PRO A 490 -0.55 -19.04 -14.52
N ALA A 491 -1.61 -19.79 -14.82
CA ALA A 491 -1.73 -20.49 -16.08
C ALA A 491 -1.83 -19.50 -17.26
N GLN A 492 -1.12 -19.79 -18.34
CA GLN A 492 -1.33 -19.10 -19.61
C GLN A 492 -2.77 -19.35 -20.09
N LEU A 493 -3.53 -18.27 -20.36
CA LEU A 493 -4.92 -18.37 -20.82
C LEU A 493 -5.05 -18.24 -22.35
N SER A 494 -4.08 -17.57 -22.98
CA SER A 494 -4.01 -17.43 -24.43
C SER A 494 -2.67 -17.93 -24.95
N HIS A 495 -2.68 -18.78 -25.98
CA HIS A 495 -1.47 -19.42 -26.52
C HIS A 495 -1.02 -18.82 -27.87
N GLU A 496 0.25 -19.04 -28.20
CA GLU A 496 0.87 -18.56 -29.45
C GLU A 496 0.13 -19.12 -30.69
N THR A 497 -0.31 -18.24 -31.57
CA THR A 497 -0.84 -18.58 -32.89
C THR A 497 0.24 -18.38 -33.96
N PRO A 498 0.23 -19.12 -35.10
CA PRO A 498 1.25 -18.93 -36.14
C PRO A 498 1.24 -17.52 -36.75
N CYS A 499 2.44 -17.03 -37.06
CA CYS A 499 2.71 -15.87 -37.92
C CYS A 499 3.83 -16.28 -38.89
N GLU A 500 3.43 -16.80 -40.04
CA GLU A 500 4.31 -17.34 -41.07
C GLU A 500 4.11 -16.59 -42.39
N ALA A 501 5.20 -16.34 -43.12
CA ALA A 501 5.18 -15.78 -44.47
C ALA A 501 5.77 -16.78 -45.45
N GLY A 502 5.10 -16.99 -46.58
CA GLY A 502 5.64 -17.78 -47.69
C GLY A 502 6.42 -16.97 -48.72
N ASP A 503 6.30 -15.64 -48.69
CA ASP A 503 6.88 -14.72 -49.68
C ASP A 503 7.64 -13.58 -48.97
N PRO A 504 8.92 -13.31 -49.30
CA PRO A 504 9.64 -12.14 -48.79
C PRO A 504 9.17 -10.80 -49.39
N ALA A 505 8.33 -10.80 -50.44
CA ALA A 505 7.65 -9.61 -50.93
C ALA A 505 6.35 -9.35 -50.14
N PRO A 506 6.10 -8.12 -49.65
CA PRO A 506 4.88 -7.82 -48.93
C PRO A 506 3.66 -7.79 -49.88
N ALA A 507 2.64 -8.59 -49.56
CA ALA A 507 1.38 -8.63 -50.31
C ALA A 507 0.64 -7.27 -50.33
N ASN A 508 0.91 -6.40 -49.36
CA ASN A 508 0.48 -5.01 -49.31
C ASN A 508 1.56 -4.21 -48.57
N ASN A 509 1.95 -3.03 -49.08
CA ASN A 509 2.96 -2.18 -48.42
C ASN A 509 2.41 -1.37 -47.23
N LEU A 510 1.12 -1.50 -46.91
CA LEU A 510 0.42 -0.82 -45.81
C LEU A 510 0.52 0.72 -45.87
N GLN A 511 0.76 1.26 -47.07
CA GLN A 511 1.07 2.68 -47.33
C GLN A 511 2.32 3.20 -46.59
N CYS A 512 3.13 2.28 -46.05
CA CYS A 512 4.42 2.53 -45.43
C CYS A 512 5.49 2.82 -46.49
N ALA A 513 6.57 3.46 -46.06
CA ALA A 513 7.71 3.80 -46.90
C ALA A 513 8.97 3.81 -46.03
N CYS A 514 10.07 3.28 -46.57
CA CYS A 514 11.39 3.42 -45.97
C CYS A 514 12.31 4.19 -46.93
N PRO A 515 12.48 5.51 -46.76
CA PRO A 515 13.34 6.31 -47.64
C PRO A 515 14.82 5.88 -47.59
N SER A 516 15.27 5.36 -46.45
CA SER A 516 16.65 4.93 -46.21
C SER A 516 17.01 3.55 -46.77
N ARG A 517 16.09 2.85 -47.47
CA ARG A 517 16.30 1.53 -48.07
C ARG A 517 15.69 1.42 -49.46
N ASN A 518 16.25 0.55 -50.29
CA ASN A 518 15.65 0.18 -51.58
C ASN A 518 14.88 -1.15 -51.49
N LYS A 519 13.98 -1.40 -52.45
CA LYS A 519 13.10 -2.58 -52.44
C LYS A 519 13.82 -3.93 -52.49
N ALA A 520 15.02 -3.99 -53.08
CA ALA A 520 15.80 -5.23 -53.10
C ALA A 520 16.35 -5.54 -51.70
N GLU A 521 16.91 -4.51 -51.02
CA GLU A 521 17.33 -4.62 -49.62
C GLU A 521 16.15 -5.03 -48.71
N GLU A 522 14.98 -4.41 -48.86
CA GLU A 522 13.78 -4.79 -48.09
C GLU A 522 13.40 -6.27 -48.29
N THR A 523 13.48 -6.77 -49.53
CA THR A 523 13.16 -8.15 -49.87
C THR A 523 14.19 -9.14 -49.31
N ASP A 524 15.48 -8.78 -49.33
CA ASP A 524 16.55 -9.62 -48.77
C ASP A 524 16.44 -9.68 -47.23
N MET A 525 16.19 -8.55 -46.56
CA MET A 525 15.94 -8.52 -45.10
C MET A 525 14.69 -9.31 -44.70
N ASN A 526 13.62 -9.27 -45.52
CA ASN A 526 12.44 -10.13 -45.31
C ASN A 526 12.79 -11.62 -45.46
N ARG A 527 13.68 -11.98 -46.40
CA ARG A 527 14.11 -13.37 -46.58
C ARG A 527 14.84 -13.90 -45.34
N ASP A 528 15.68 -13.08 -44.71
CA ASP A 528 16.41 -13.46 -43.49
C ASP A 528 15.45 -13.65 -42.29
N LEU A 529 14.47 -12.74 -42.13
CA LEU A 529 13.40 -12.87 -41.12
C LEU A 529 12.58 -14.17 -41.28
N ILE A 530 12.31 -14.60 -42.52
CA ILE A 530 11.60 -15.86 -42.82
C ILE A 530 12.51 -17.08 -42.61
N ALA A 531 13.76 -17.02 -43.07
CA ALA A 531 14.70 -18.14 -43.04
C ALA A 531 15.30 -18.45 -41.66
N THR A 532 14.92 -17.70 -40.61
CA THR A 532 15.42 -17.86 -39.25
C THR A 532 15.04 -19.24 -38.67
N ASN A 533 16.02 -20.16 -38.66
CA ASN A 533 15.83 -21.55 -38.25
C ASN A 533 15.69 -21.74 -36.73
N PHE A 534 15.25 -22.94 -36.31
CA PHE A 534 15.00 -23.29 -34.90
C PHE A 534 16.19 -23.05 -33.97
N SER A 535 17.43 -23.36 -34.40
CA SER A 535 18.63 -23.16 -33.58
C SER A 535 18.92 -21.68 -33.30
N VAL A 536 18.69 -20.83 -34.31
CA VAL A 536 18.78 -19.37 -34.17
C VAL A 536 17.65 -18.85 -33.26
N LYS A 537 16.40 -19.26 -33.49
CA LYS A 537 15.25 -18.90 -32.62
C LYS A 537 15.49 -19.29 -31.15
N ALA A 538 16.05 -20.47 -30.89
CA ALA A 538 16.40 -20.91 -29.54
C ALA A 538 17.54 -20.09 -28.92
N SER A 539 18.51 -19.63 -29.72
CA SER A 539 19.61 -18.78 -29.26
C SER A 539 19.13 -17.35 -28.94
N LEU A 540 18.26 -16.78 -29.78
CA LEU A 540 17.60 -15.49 -29.55
C LEU A 540 16.70 -15.54 -28.31
N ARG A 541 15.94 -16.64 -28.11
CA ARG A 541 15.16 -16.86 -26.87
C ARG A 541 16.06 -16.87 -25.63
N ARG A 542 17.22 -17.55 -25.63
CA ARG A 542 18.16 -17.50 -24.50
C ARG A 542 18.73 -16.10 -24.24
N LEU A 543 18.97 -15.32 -25.29
CA LEU A 543 19.55 -13.97 -25.18
C LEU A 543 18.53 -12.93 -24.70
N HIS A 544 17.31 -12.96 -25.24
CA HIS A 544 16.30 -11.91 -25.04
C HIS A 544 15.16 -12.28 -24.10
N HIS A 545 14.94 -13.57 -23.82
CA HIS A 545 14.11 -14.09 -22.72
C HIS A 545 14.96 -14.89 -21.71
N PRO A 546 16.01 -14.32 -21.10
CA PRO A 546 16.86 -15.03 -20.14
C PRO A 546 16.12 -15.46 -18.85
N PHE A 547 14.90 -14.95 -18.64
CA PHE A 547 14.03 -15.21 -17.49
C PHE A 547 12.67 -15.83 -17.89
N GLY A 548 12.61 -16.37 -19.10
CA GLY A 548 11.41 -16.97 -19.68
C GLY A 548 10.56 -16.02 -20.52
N THR A 549 9.73 -16.61 -21.37
CA THR A 549 8.82 -15.86 -22.26
C THR A 549 7.61 -15.37 -21.46
N PRO A 550 7.17 -14.10 -21.62
CA PRO A 550 5.98 -13.61 -20.93
C PRO A 550 4.74 -14.43 -21.29
N GLN A 551 4.01 -14.92 -20.28
CA GLN A 551 2.77 -15.65 -20.47
C GLN A 551 1.61 -14.68 -20.63
N VAL A 552 0.73 -14.92 -21.61
CA VAL A 552 -0.50 -14.12 -21.76
C VAL A 552 -1.59 -14.71 -20.87
N VAL A 553 -1.93 -13.97 -19.82
CA VAL A 553 -2.93 -14.34 -18.81
C VAL A 553 -4.26 -13.61 -19.00
N GLN A 554 -4.38 -12.76 -20.02
CA GLN A 554 -5.66 -12.34 -20.58
C GLN A 554 -6.26 -13.48 -21.43
N PRO A 555 -7.55 -13.84 -21.28
CA PRO A 555 -8.20 -14.84 -22.15
C PRO A 555 -8.46 -14.29 -23.56
N ASP A 556 -8.70 -15.20 -24.51
CA ASP A 556 -9.15 -14.93 -25.89
C ASP A 556 -8.22 -14.03 -26.74
N ALA A 557 -6.96 -13.83 -26.34
CA ALA A 557 -6.00 -12.99 -27.07
C ALA A 557 -5.33 -13.74 -28.22
N SER A 558 -5.45 -13.21 -29.44
CA SER A 558 -4.79 -13.73 -30.64
C SER A 558 -3.43 -13.06 -30.82
N PHE A 559 -2.36 -13.73 -30.38
CA PHE A 559 -0.99 -13.22 -30.55
C PHE A 559 -0.04 -14.25 -31.17
N CYS A 560 1.14 -13.82 -31.59
CA CYS A 560 2.22 -14.68 -32.08
C CYS A 560 3.58 -14.18 -31.60
N LEU A 561 4.57 -15.08 -31.48
CA LEU A 561 5.93 -14.70 -31.13
C LEU A 561 6.74 -14.43 -32.39
N LEU A 562 7.21 -13.19 -32.55
CA LEU A 562 8.13 -12.82 -33.61
C LEU A 562 9.58 -12.87 -33.10
N HIS A 563 10.47 -13.36 -33.96
CA HIS A 563 11.91 -13.36 -33.74
C HIS A 563 12.57 -12.35 -34.67
N GLN A 564 13.48 -11.53 -34.14
CA GLN A 564 14.32 -10.59 -34.87
C GLN A 564 15.76 -10.72 -34.37
N SER A 565 16.73 -10.15 -35.08
CA SER A 565 18.16 -10.35 -34.75
C SER A 565 18.57 -9.75 -33.40
N ASN A 566 17.86 -8.71 -32.93
CA ASN A 566 18.21 -7.91 -31.74
C ASN A 566 17.11 -7.92 -30.65
N TYR A 567 15.93 -8.47 -30.92
CA TYR A 567 14.78 -8.49 -30.00
C TYR A 567 13.81 -9.61 -30.34
N LEU A 568 12.87 -9.86 -29.43
CA LEU A 568 11.69 -10.68 -29.61
C LEU A 568 10.44 -9.85 -29.31
N ASN A 569 9.29 -10.17 -29.90
CA ASN A 569 8.03 -9.54 -29.50
C ASN A 569 6.83 -10.50 -29.53
N GLY A 570 5.83 -10.23 -28.69
CA GLY A 570 4.55 -10.91 -28.70
C GLY A 570 3.52 -10.04 -29.42
N TYR A 571 3.36 -10.22 -30.72
CA TYR A 571 2.48 -9.37 -31.54
C TYR A 571 1.01 -9.77 -31.42
N SER A 572 0.14 -8.89 -30.93
CA SER A 572 -1.31 -9.11 -30.89
C SER A 572 -1.97 -8.67 -32.20
N LYS A 573 -2.72 -9.61 -32.79
CA LYS A 573 -3.58 -9.40 -33.96
C LYS A 573 -4.84 -8.62 -33.58
N ASP A 574 -5.27 -8.68 -32.32
CA ASP A 574 -6.44 -7.97 -31.78
C ASP A 574 -6.15 -6.50 -31.42
N ARG A 575 -4.88 -6.14 -31.19
CA ARG A 575 -4.43 -4.76 -30.91
C ARG A 575 -3.60 -4.14 -32.05
N LEU A 576 -3.30 -4.92 -33.10
CA LEU A 576 -2.42 -4.55 -34.23
C LEU A 576 -1.01 -4.08 -33.81
N MET A 577 -0.53 -4.47 -32.62
CA MET A 577 0.76 -4.06 -32.05
C MET A 577 1.31 -5.12 -31.08
N PRO A 578 2.60 -5.06 -30.70
CA PRO A 578 3.12 -5.88 -29.61
C PRO A 578 2.39 -5.68 -28.29
N LEU A 579 2.06 -6.78 -27.60
CA LEU A 579 1.73 -6.78 -26.17
C LEU A 579 2.99 -6.48 -25.34
N TRP A 580 4.12 -6.99 -25.81
CA TRP A 580 5.44 -6.74 -25.22
C TRP A 580 6.52 -6.91 -26.30
N VAL A 581 7.65 -6.22 -26.10
CA VAL A 581 8.94 -6.36 -26.78
C VAL A 581 9.98 -6.66 -25.72
N SER A 582 10.92 -7.58 -25.99
CA SER A 582 12.02 -7.91 -25.08
C SER A 582 13.35 -8.00 -25.82
N TYR A 583 14.38 -7.39 -25.24
CA TYR A 583 15.73 -7.34 -25.79
C TYR A 583 16.77 -7.22 -24.67
N THR A 584 18.04 -7.51 -24.97
CA THR A 584 19.10 -7.52 -23.96
C THR A 584 20.31 -6.80 -24.51
N ILE A 585 20.73 -5.74 -23.83
CA ILE A 585 21.89 -4.94 -24.20
C ILE A 585 23.04 -5.19 -23.23
N GLN A 586 24.25 -5.27 -23.78
CA GLN A 586 25.50 -5.16 -23.02
C GLN A 586 25.73 -3.68 -22.64
N PRO A 587 26.68 -3.35 -21.74
CA PRO A 587 27.02 -1.96 -21.42
C PRO A 587 27.31 -1.11 -22.67
N LEU A 588 26.43 -0.16 -22.96
CA LEU A 588 26.55 0.74 -24.12
C LEU A 588 27.30 2.01 -23.73
N THR A 589 28.35 2.38 -24.47
CA THR A 589 29.10 3.62 -24.20
C THR A 589 28.36 4.86 -24.68
N ARG A 590 27.80 4.83 -25.90
CA ARG A 590 26.87 5.83 -26.47
C ARG A 590 25.97 5.16 -27.51
N VAL A 591 24.77 5.70 -27.67
CA VAL A 591 23.87 5.42 -28.80
C VAL A 591 24.06 6.52 -29.85
N ARG A 592 23.89 6.19 -31.13
CA ARG A 592 23.89 7.18 -32.22
C ARG A 592 22.43 7.59 -32.49
N PRO A 593 22.09 8.89 -32.51
CA PRO A 593 20.79 9.33 -32.97
C PRO A 593 20.53 8.86 -34.40
N LEU A 594 19.28 8.55 -34.72
CA LEU A 594 18.87 8.21 -36.08
C LEU A 594 18.90 9.46 -36.98
N SER A 595 19.02 9.25 -38.28
CA SER A 595 18.71 10.32 -39.25
C SER A 595 17.20 10.48 -39.38
N PRO A 596 16.67 11.67 -39.73
CA PRO A 596 15.23 11.86 -39.95
C PRO A 596 14.64 10.87 -40.98
N GLU A 597 15.41 10.54 -42.02
CA GLU A 597 15.04 9.52 -43.03
C GLU A 597 14.90 8.10 -42.46
N SER A 598 15.62 7.78 -41.38
CA SER A 598 15.49 6.53 -40.64
C SER A 598 14.41 6.57 -39.56
N GLU A 599 14.09 7.74 -38.99
CA GLU A 599 12.97 7.89 -38.05
C GLU A 599 11.60 7.75 -38.73
N ASP A 600 11.48 8.24 -39.96
CA ASP A 600 10.27 8.09 -40.80
C ASP A 600 10.24 6.76 -41.58
N CYS A 601 11.31 5.97 -41.56
CA CYS A 601 11.36 4.68 -42.26
C CYS A 601 10.55 3.61 -41.52
N VAL A 602 9.52 3.07 -42.18
CA VAL A 602 8.89 1.80 -41.80
C VAL A 602 8.55 0.99 -43.04
N ARG A 603 8.79 -0.33 -42.99
CA ARG A 603 8.35 -1.33 -43.98
C ARG A 603 7.32 -2.29 -43.38
N ALA A 604 6.49 -2.91 -44.23
CA ALA A 604 5.54 -3.92 -43.77
C ALA A 604 6.28 -5.20 -43.28
N ASP A 605 5.87 -5.76 -42.13
CA ASP A 605 6.29 -7.10 -41.72
C ASP A 605 5.51 -8.17 -42.49
N VAL A 606 6.20 -8.90 -43.37
CA VAL A 606 5.62 -9.95 -44.22
C VAL A 606 4.98 -11.11 -43.45
N ARG A 607 5.33 -11.31 -42.17
CA ARG A 607 4.82 -12.39 -41.31
C ARG A 607 3.44 -12.09 -40.73
N ILE A 608 3.00 -10.83 -40.80
CA ILE A 608 1.69 -10.40 -40.30
C ILE A 608 0.77 -10.14 -41.51
N PRO A 609 -0.45 -10.73 -41.53
CA PRO A 609 -1.43 -10.44 -42.58
C PRO A 609 -1.75 -8.95 -42.64
N PRO A 610 -2.00 -8.36 -43.84
CA PRO A 610 -2.36 -6.95 -43.94
C PRO A 610 -3.59 -6.56 -43.14
N ALA A 611 -4.57 -7.46 -42.98
CA ALA A 611 -5.76 -7.22 -42.15
C ALA A 611 -5.48 -7.16 -40.63
N ALA A 612 -4.34 -7.70 -40.19
CA ALA A 612 -3.88 -7.71 -38.81
C ALA A 612 -2.69 -6.74 -38.58
N SER A 613 -2.51 -5.76 -39.45
CA SER A 613 -1.41 -4.77 -39.40
C SER A 613 -1.94 -3.33 -39.35
N GLN A 614 -1.13 -2.38 -38.87
CA GLN A 614 -1.44 -0.95 -38.93
C GLN A 614 -1.15 -0.36 -40.32
N LEU A 615 -1.88 0.69 -40.71
CA LEU A 615 -1.54 1.51 -41.89
C LEU A 615 -0.66 2.70 -41.49
N CYS A 616 0.50 2.86 -42.11
CA CYS A 616 1.41 3.98 -41.81
C CYS A 616 0.84 5.36 -42.18
N VAL A 617 -0.14 5.42 -43.10
CA VAL A 617 -0.80 6.69 -43.47
C VAL A 617 -1.56 7.33 -42.30
N SER A 618 -1.99 6.55 -41.31
CA SER A 618 -2.70 7.04 -40.11
C SER A 618 -1.88 8.03 -39.27
N TYR A 619 -0.55 7.96 -39.39
CA TYR A 619 0.40 8.79 -38.66
C TYR A 619 1.10 9.85 -39.54
N ARG A 620 1.04 9.70 -40.87
CA ARG A 620 1.67 10.64 -41.80
C ARG A 620 0.88 11.94 -41.83
N ASN A 621 1.56 13.07 -41.63
CA ASN A 621 0.97 14.42 -41.58
C ASN A 621 -0.10 14.61 -40.47
N ASN A 622 -0.10 13.75 -39.44
CA ASN A 622 -1.00 13.88 -38.29
C ASN A 622 -0.27 14.61 -37.15
N SER A 623 -0.72 15.82 -36.82
CA SER A 623 -0.12 16.63 -35.74
C SER A 623 -0.53 16.20 -34.33
N ALA A 624 -1.59 15.42 -34.18
CA ALA A 624 -2.11 14.98 -32.89
C ALA A 624 -1.55 13.61 -32.47
N LEU A 625 -1.24 12.72 -33.42
CA LEU A 625 -0.80 11.36 -33.12
C LEU A 625 0.24 10.89 -34.14
N SER A 626 1.36 10.39 -33.63
CA SER A 626 2.44 9.76 -34.40
C SER A 626 2.53 8.26 -34.04
N PHE A 627 3.61 7.61 -34.43
CA PHE A 627 4.00 6.29 -33.96
C PHE A 627 5.40 6.33 -33.33
N GLY A 628 5.62 5.46 -32.36
CA GLY A 628 6.95 5.09 -31.87
C GLY A 628 7.26 3.62 -32.17
N LEU A 629 8.52 3.26 -31.99
CA LEU A 629 9.01 1.89 -32.10
C LEU A 629 9.36 1.37 -30.71
N LEU A 630 8.85 0.19 -30.35
CA LEU A 630 9.03 -0.39 -29.01
C LEU A 630 10.43 -0.98 -28.80
N HIS A 631 11.01 -1.61 -29.84
CA HIS A 631 12.45 -1.79 -29.96
C HIS A 631 13.06 -0.61 -30.74
N PRO A 632 13.96 0.19 -30.14
CA PRO A 632 14.62 1.31 -30.82
C PRO A 632 15.68 0.85 -31.86
N PRO A 633 15.64 1.33 -33.12
CA PRO A 633 16.53 0.86 -34.19
C PRO A 633 18.03 1.06 -33.93
N ASN A 634 18.40 2.17 -33.28
CA ASN A 634 19.77 2.59 -33.00
C ASN A 634 20.51 1.77 -31.93
N LEU A 635 19.84 0.85 -31.23
CA LEU A 635 20.48 -0.11 -30.32
C LEU A 635 21.04 -1.35 -31.03
N SER A 636 20.92 -1.44 -32.36
CA SER A 636 21.43 -2.58 -33.13
C SER A 636 22.97 -2.67 -33.10
N ALA A 637 23.50 -3.59 -32.28
CA ALA A 637 24.94 -3.83 -32.14
C ALA A 637 25.67 -4.17 -33.45
N ASN A 638 24.95 -4.72 -34.45
CA ASN A 638 25.50 -5.14 -35.74
C ASN A 638 25.24 -4.14 -36.89
N GLY A 639 24.66 -2.96 -36.61
CA GLY A 639 24.27 -1.98 -37.65
C GLY A 639 23.03 -2.38 -38.47
N LEU A 640 22.33 -3.44 -38.08
CA LEU A 640 21.06 -3.89 -38.66
C LEU A 640 19.88 -3.15 -38.03
N GLU A 641 19.89 -1.81 -38.11
CA GLU A 641 18.79 -0.95 -37.64
C GLU A 641 17.43 -1.39 -38.23
N ALA A 642 17.46 -1.91 -39.46
CA ALA A 642 16.31 -2.26 -40.30
C ALA A 642 15.46 -3.47 -39.87
N ASP A 643 15.88 -4.25 -38.87
CA ASP A 643 15.03 -5.27 -38.22
C ASP A 643 13.99 -4.64 -37.26
N SER A 644 14.20 -3.37 -36.88
CA SER A 644 13.32 -2.62 -35.98
C SER A 644 12.33 -1.75 -36.74
N LEU A 645 12.65 -1.39 -37.99
CA LEU A 645 11.91 -0.48 -38.85
C LEU A 645 10.71 -1.17 -39.54
N ILE A 646 9.96 -1.98 -38.79
CA ILE A 646 8.85 -2.83 -39.30
C ILE A 646 7.52 -2.53 -38.62
N THR A 647 6.41 -2.71 -39.33
CA THR A 647 5.05 -2.43 -38.81
C THR A 647 4.70 -3.22 -37.56
N SER A 648 5.27 -4.41 -37.38
CA SER A 648 5.06 -5.24 -36.18
C SER A 648 5.80 -4.77 -34.93
N ASN A 649 6.55 -3.66 -35.00
CA ASN A 649 7.23 -3.00 -33.88
C ASN A 649 6.64 -1.61 -33.55
N MET A 650 5.61 -1.17 -34.29
CA MET A 650 4.96 0.14 -34.11
C MET A 650 3.93 0.14 -32.97
N ALA A 651 3.89 1.22 -32.21
CA ALA A 651 2.76 1.57 -31.33
C ALA A 651 2.34 3.03 -31.56
N PRO A 652 1.04 3.39 -31.45
CA PRO A 652 0.59 4.78 -31.52
C PRO A 652 1.22 5.59 -30.38
N MET A 653 1.84 6.73 -30.69
CA MET A 653 2.44 7.63 -29.70
C MET A 653 2.12 9.10 -29.96
N PHE A 654 1.70 9.83 -28.94
CA PHE A 654 1.64 11.28 -28.96
C PHE A 654 3.04 11.86 -29.21
N PRO A 655 3.20 12.92 -30.04
CA PRO A 655 4.51 13.51 -30.32
C PRO A 655 5.31 13.87 -29.06
N ALA A 656 4.67 14.53 -28.08
CA ALA A 656 5.31 14.90 -26.81
C ALA A 656 5.79 13.68 -26.00
N PHE A 657 5.05 12.57 -26.02
CA PHE A 657 5.48 11.31 -25.39
C PHE A 657 6.56 10.60 -26.18
N LYS A 658 6.55 10.67 -27.52
CA LYS A 658 7.60 10.10 -28.38
C LYS A 658 8.97 10.72 -28.07
N GLU A 659 9.04 12.02 -27.81
CA GLU A 659 10.28 12.68 -27.36
C GLU A 659 10.81 12.10 -26.04
N VAL A 660 9.93 11.89 -25.06
CA VAL A 660 10.26 11.25 -23.77
C VAL A 660 10.71 9.80 -23.99
N TRP A 661 10.00 9.05 -24.83
CA TRP A 661 10.34 7.67 -25.19
C TRP A 661 11.73 7.57 -25.82
N THR A 662 12.05 8.45 -26.79
CA THR A 662 13.38 8.55 -27.38
C THR A 662 14.43 8.90 -26.33
N HIS A 663 14.18 9.88 -25.44
CA HIS A 663 15.14 10.23 -24.38
C HIS A 663 15.43 9.06 -23.42
N VAL A 664 14.40 8.29 -23.05
CA VAL A 664 14.55 7.07 -22.22
C VAL A 664 15.48 6.07 -22.91
N HIS A 665 15.33 5.84 -24.21
CA HIS A 665 16.09 4.82 -24.95
C HIS A 665 17.50 5.28 -25.38
N ASP A 666 17.68 6.55 -25.73
CA ASP A 666 18.95 7.09 -26.25
C ASP A 666 19.89 7.59 -25.14
N VAL A 667 19.35 7.98 -23.97
CA VAL A 667 20.12 8.62 -22.89
C VAL A 667 20.09 7.81 -21.59
N LEU A 668 18.89 7.48 -21.08
CA LEU A 668 18.76 6.83 -19.77
C LEU A 668 19.09 5.32 -19.83
N LEU A 669 18.66 4.63 -20.88
CA LEU A 669 18.90 3.19 -21.02
C LEU A 669 20.41 2.85 -21.17
N PRO A 670 21.24 3.60 -21.93
CA PRO A 670 22.69 3.44 -21.92
C PRO A 670 23.30 3.66 -20.53
N LYS A 671 22.86 4.69 -19.81
CA LYS A 671 23.28 4.95 -18.42
C LYS A 671 22.97 3.76 -17.50
N TYR A 672 21.76 3.21 -17.55
CA TYR A 672 21.40 2.01 -16.80
C TYR A 672 22.21 0.78 -17.24
N SER A 673 22.45 0.58 -18.54
CA SER A 673 23.25 -0.54 -19.05
C SER A 673 24.69 -0.53 -18.53
N GLN A 674 25.29 0.66 -18.35
CA GLN A 674 26.61 0.81 -17.74
C GLN A 674 26.59 0.52 -16.24
N GLN A 675 25.61 1.09 -15.51
CA GLN A 675 25.48 0.93 -14.06
C GLN A 675 25.19 -0.52 -13.63
N LEU A 676 24.48 -1.28 -14.48
CA LEU A 676 23.95 -2.61 -14.16
C LEU A 676 24.74 -3.77 -14.81
N ASN A 677 25.84 -3.48 -15.52
CA ASN A 677 26.62 -4.43 -16.32
C ASN A 677 25.77 -5.19 -17.37
N GLY A 678 25.04 -4.41 -18.17
CA GLY A 678 24.05 -4.89 -19.11
C GLY A 678 22.66 -4.98 -18.50
N VAL A 679 21.63 -4.93 -19.35
CA VAL A 679 20.23 -4.94 -18.91
C VAL A 679 19.36 -5.65 -19.94
N ASN A 680 18.45 -6.50 -19.46
CA ASN A 680 17.32 -6.99 -20.24
C ASN A 680 16.19 -5.97 -20.09
N VAL A 681 15.63 -5.52 -21.22
CA VAL A 681 14.55 -4.56 -21.27
C VAL A 681 13.31 -5.29 -21.76
N MET A 682 12.18 -5.03 -21.10
CA MET A 682 10.87 -5.44 -21.57
C MET A 682 9.92 -4.24 -21.58
N SER A 683 9.28 -3.98 -22.71
CA SER A 683 8.41 -2.80 -22.89
C SER A 683 7.13 -3.14 -23.64
N GLY A 684 6.06 -2.39 -23.40
CA GLY A 684 4.79 -2.61 -24.08
C GLY A 684 3.71 -1.60 -23.72
N PRO A 685 2.59 -1.59 -24.47
CA PRO A 685 1.44 -0.72 -24.22
C PRO A 685 0.57 -1.24 -23.07
N ILE A 686 -0.11 -0.31 -22.39
CA ILE A 686 -1.15 -0.57 -21.39
C ILE A 686 -2.45 0.08 -21.85
N PHE A 687 -3.56 -0.59 -21.57
CA PHE A 687 -4.93 -0.14 -21.82
C PHE A 687 -5.70 -0.32 -20.51
N ASP A 688 -6.16 0.80 -19.97
CA ASP A 688 -6.74 1.00 -18.64
C ASP A 688 -7.56 2.29 -18.73
N GLU A 689 -8.58 2.26 -19.61
CA GLU A 689 -9.48 3.39 -19.88
C GLU A 689 -10.44 3.68 -18.72
N ASP A 690 -10.81 2.64 -17.95
CA ASP A 690 -11.68 2.73 -16.78
C ASP A 690 -10.92 2.96 -15.45
N TYR A 691 -9.58 3.12 -15.54
CA TYR A 691 -8.66 3.45 -14.45
C TYR A 691 -8.76 2.51 -13.24
N ASP A 692 -9.12 1.25 -13.47
CA ASP A 692 -9.31 0.21 -12.46
C ASP A 692 -8.04 -0.53 -12.03
N GLY A 693 -6.92 -0.32 -12.75
CA GLY A 693 -5.63 -0.94 -12.44
C GLY A 693 -5.42 -2.32 -13.08
N ASN A 694 -6.33 -2.78 -13.95
CA ASN A 694 -6.25 -4.04 -14.69
C ASN A 694 -6.21 -3.78 -16.21
N VAL A 695 -6.01 -4.85 -16.99
CA VAL A 695 -6.00 -4.78 -18.44
C VAL A 695 -7.42 -4.66 -19.01
N ASP A 696 -7.66 -3.63 -19.83
CA ASP A 696 -8.91 -3.48 -20.59
C ASP A 696 -9.24 -4.74 -21.39
N ALA A 697 -10.52 -5.11 -21.39
CA ALA A 697 -11.05 -6.17 -22.24
C ALA A 697 -10.79 -5.91 -23.73
N LEU A 698 -10.51 -6.97 -24.49
CA LEU A 698 -10.24 -6.86 -25.93
C LEU A 698 -11.49 -6.36 -26.68
N LYS A 699 -11.31 -5.29 -27.45
CA LYS A 699 -12.36 -4.66 -28.27
C LYS A 699 -12.16 -5.07 -29.74
N VAL A 700 -13.24 -5.33 -30.46
CA VAL A 700 -13.16 -5.66 -31.90
C VAL A 700 -12.72 -4.43 -32.69
N ILE A 701 -11.51 -4.47 -33.25
CA ILE A 701 -11.01 -3.41 -34.12
C ILE A 701 -11.72 -3.45 -35.48
N SER A 702 -12.19 -2.29 -35.93
CA SER A 702 -12.71 -2.10 -37.28
C SER A 702 -11.65 -1.49 -38.19
N GLY A 703 -11.12 -2.29 -39.12
CA GLY A 703 -10.08 -1.86 -40.06
C GLY A 703 -8.67 -1.89 -39.46
N ASN A 704 -7.77 -1.06 -40.00
CA ASN A 704 -6.33 -1.10 -39.72
C ASN A 704 -5.88 0.00 -38.73
N GLN A 705 -6.73 0.38 -37.77
CA GLN A 705 -6.47 1.41 -36.78
C GLN A 705 -6.19 0.78 -35.42
N ALA A 706 -4.99 0.98 -34.89
CA ALA A 706 -4.63 0.53 -33.56
C ALA A 706 -5.30 1.40 -32.47
N PRO A 707 -5.73 0.81 -31.33
CA PRO A 707 -6.18 1.57 -30.17
C PRO A 707 -5.01 2.35 -29.57
N ILE A 708 -5.28 3.54 -29.03
CA ILE A 708 -4.26 4.39 -28.41
C ILE A 708 -4.02 3.89 -26.97
N PRO A 709 -2.79 3.50 -26.57
CA PRO A 709 -2.50 3.08 -25.20
C PRO A 709 -2.74 4.22 -24.21
N THR A 710 -3.18 3.90 -22.97
CA THR A 710 -3.28 4.90 -21.89
C THR A 710 -1.93 5.12 -21.22
N HIS A 711 -1.09 4.08 -21.18
CA HIS A 711 0.27 4.11 -20.61
C HIS A 711 1.19 3.21 -21.45
N PHE A 712 2.50 3.32 -21.22
CA PHE A 712 3.49 2.33 -21.65
C PHE A 712 4.27 1.82 -20.44
N PHE A 713 4.55 0.53 -20.38
CA PHE A 713 5.44 -0.03 -19.36
C PHE A 713 6.87 -0.18 -19.88
N VAL A 714 7.82 -0.07 -18.95
CA VAL A 714 9.22 -0.46 -19.14
C VAL A 714 9.68 -1.21 -17.90
N ILE A 715 10.25 -2.40 -18.08
CA ILE A 715 10.91 -3.20 -17.06
C ILE A 715 12.38 -3.33 -17.44
N LEU A 716 13.27 -2.94 -16.53
CA LEU A 716 14.72 -3.05 -16.64
C LEU A 716 15.20 -4.12 -15.66
N THR A 717 15.68 -5.25 -16.16
CA THR A 717 16.06 -6.40 -15.32
C THR A 717 17.53 -6.75 -15.52
N SER A 718 18.25 -6.87 -14.41
CA SER A 718 19.68 -7.18 -14.39
C SER A 718 20.04 -8.09 -13.21
N CYS A 719 21.32 -8.43 -13.10
CA CYS A 719 21.81 -9.22 -11.98
C CYS A 719 21.96 -8.36 -10.72
N GLY A 720 21.53 -8.86 -9.56
CA GLY A 720 21.79 -8.21 -8.27
C GLY A 720 23.30 -8.16 -7.94
N ASN A 721 24.07 -9.13 -8.45
CA ASN A 721 25.53 -9.06 -8.48
C ASN A 721 26.00 -8.53 -9.84
N SER A 722 26.42 -7.26 -9.88
CA SER A 722 26.90 -6.57 -11.09
C SER A 722 28.14 -7.18 -11.75
N THR A 723 28.76 -8.21 -11.16
CA THR A 723 29.83 -8.99 -11.81
C THR A 723 29.30 -9.79 -13.01
N PHE A 724 28.01 -10.18 -12.98
CA PHE A 724 27.38 -10.98 -14.04
C PHE A 724 26.44 -10.13 -14.91
N SER A 725 26.38 -10.47 -16.20
CA SER A 725 25.38 -9.90 -17.12
C SER A 725 24.00 -10.52 -16.91
N PRO A 726 22.90 -9.91 -17.38
CA PRO A 726 21.54 -10.44 -17.22
C PRO A 726 21.37 -11.88 -17.70
N VAL A 727 22.06 -12.26 -18.78
CA VAL A 727 21.95 -13.58 -19.44
C VAL A 727 22.60 -14.70 -18.62
N ASN A 728 23.75 -14.40 -18.00
CA ASN A 728 24.56 -15.37 -17.26
C ASN A 728 24.54 -15.07 -15.74
N CYS A 729 23.46 -14.48 -15.25
CA CYS A 729 23.39 -14.00 -13.88
C CYS A 729 23.25 -15.14 -12.86
N GLU A 730 24.19 -15.19 -11.92
CA GLU A 730 24.14 -16.07 -10.75
C GLU A 730 23.66 -15.28 -9.51
N GLY A 731 22.76 -15.88 -8.73
CA GLY A 731 22.13 -15.22 -7.58
C GLY A 731 20.84 -14.44 -7.94
N PRO A 732 20.43 -13.47 -7.10
CA PRO A 732 19.14 -12.80 -7.23
C PRO A 732 19.09 -11.85 -8.44
N LEU A 733 17.89 -11.69 -9.00
CA LEU A 733 17.58 -10.64 -9.96
C LEU A 733 17.25 -9.33 -9.26
N GLN A 734 17.46 -8.23 -9.98
CA GLN A 734 16.91 -6.92 -9.63
C GLN A 734 16.10 -6.39 -10.82
N ALA A 735 14.99 -5.71 -10.53
CA ALA A 735 14.10 -5.13 -11.53
C ALA A 735 13.74 -3.69 -11.15
N LYS A 736 13.91 -2.76 -12.09
CA LYS A 736 13.35 -1.41 -12.04
C LYS A 736 12.23 -1.31 -13.07
N SER A 737 11.02 -1.03 -12.63
CA SER A 737 9.82 -1.04 -13.45
C SER A 737 9.07 0.29 -13.39
N PHE A 738 8.50 0.70 -14.52
CA PHE A 738 7.85 1.99 -14.72
C PHE A 738 6.54 1.83 -15.48
N ILE A 739 5.53 2.63 -15.14
CA ILE A 739 4.26 2.74 -15.88
C ILE A 739 4.09 4.20 -16.29
N LEU A 740 4.42 4.51 -17.53
CA LEU A 740 4.58 5.88 -18.04
C LEU A 740 3.25 6.36 -18.65
N PRO A 741 2.59 7.41 -18.13
CA PRO A 741 1.34 7.89 -18.67
C PRO A 741 1.52 8.48 -20.07
N HIS A 742 0.70 8.00 -21.00
CA HIS A 742 0.80 8.34 -22.41
C HIS A 742 0.02 9.62 -22.71
N ARG A 743 0.68 10.78 -22.59
CA ARG A 743 0.04 12.10 -22.64
C ARG A 743 0.46 12.95 -23.86
N PRO A 744 -0.41 13.85 -24.35
CA PRO A 744 -0.14 14.71 -25.50
C PRO A 744 0.73 15.94 -25.18
N ASP A 745 1.12 16.15 -23.92
CA ASP A 745 1.85 17.32 -23.45
C ASP A 745 2.75 16.99 -22.24
N HIS A 746 3.67 17.90 -21.89
CA HIS A 746 4.55 17.78 -20.71
C HIS A 746 4.03 18.54 -19.48
N THR A 747 2.72 18.84 -19.40
CA THR A 747 2.16 19.70 -18.33
C THR A 747 2.25 19.10 -16.92
N GLU A 748 2.52 17.81 -16.81
CA GLU A 748 2.80 17.13 -15.54
C GLU A 748 4.13 17.57 -14.92
N SER A 749 5.16 17.72 -15.77
CA SER A 749 6.52 18.06 -15.38
C SER A 749 6.79 19.56 -15.43
N CYS A 750 5.88 20.33 -16.01
CA CYS A 750 6.02 21.77 -16.25
C CYS A 750 7.27 22.15 -17.07
N ALA A 751 7.73 21.25 -17.92
CA ALA A 751 8.85 21.48 -18.81
C ALA A 751 8.43 22.33 -20.02
N ASP A 752 9.35 23.18 -20.50
CA ASP A 752 9.21 23.96 -21.72
C ASP A 752 10.36 23.70 -22.71
N GLY A 753 10.03 23.78 -24.01
CA GLY A 753 11.01 23.55 -25.07
C GLY A 753 11.54 22.11 -25.12
N SER A 754 12.83 21.99 -25.42
CA SER A 754 13.50 20.70 -25.68
C SER A 754 14.34 20.17 -24.50
N ASP A 755 14.14 20.70 -23.28
CA ASP A 755 14.82 20.19 -22.10
C ASP A 755 14.15 18.89 -21.62
N MET A 756 14.95 17.82 -21.53
CA MET A 756 14.52 16.49 -21.09
C MET A 756 15.19 16.06 -19.78
N THR A 757 15.92 16.95 -19.09
CA THR A 757 16.61 16.64 -17.82
C THR A 757 15.65 16.21 -16.69
N TRP A 758 14.38 16.58 -16.79
CA TRP A 758 13.31 16.16 -15.88
C TRP A 758 12.90 14.69 -16.03
N VAL A 759 13.17 14.05 -17.18
CA VAL A 759 12.62 12.74 -17.55
C VAL A 759 13.04 11.64 -16.58
N GLU A 760 14.30 11.64 -16.11
CA GLU A 760 14.75 10.62 -15.13
C GLU A 760 13.99 10.72 -13.80
N ALA A 761 13.73 11.93 -13.30
CA ALA A 761 12.97 12.15 -12.08
C ALA A 761 11.48 11.79 -12.25
N TRP A 762 10.92 12.01 -13.44
CA TRP A 762 9.56 11.61 -13.79
C TRP A 762 9.41 10.08 -13.94
N LEU A 763 10.43 9.38 -14.48
CA LEU A 763 10.50 7.91 -14.42
C LEU A 763 10.46 7.42 -12.97
N GLN A 764 11.26 8.00 -12.07
CA GLN A 764 11.24 7.57 -10.66
C GLN A 764 9.90 7.86 -9.97
N PHE A 765 9.19 8.94 -10.36
CA PHE A 765 7.87 9.25 -9.83
C PHE A 765 6.81 8.21 -10.27
N HIS A 766 6.89 7.76 -11.52
CA HIS A 766 6.10 6.70 -12.15
C HIS A 766 6.71 5.29 -12.05
N ALA A 767 7.63 5.09 -11.09
CA ALA A 767 8.07 3.76 -10.72
C ALA A 767 6.87 2.93 -10.24
N ALA A 768 6.88 1.64 -10.55
CA ALA A 768 5.83 0.69 -10.20
C ALA A 768 6.43 -0.69 -9.90
N ARG A 769 5.65 -1.56 -9.27
CA ARG A 769 6.02 -2.97 -9.07
C ARG A 769 5.84 -3.70 -10.40
N VAL A 770 6.59 -4.78 -10.65
CA VAL A 770 6.32 -5.62 -11.83
C VAL A 770 4.92 -6.25 -11.73
N ARG A 771 4.41 -6.50 -10.51
CA ARG A 771 3.04 -6.94 -10.26
C ARG A 771 1.97 -5.97 -10.79
N ASP A 772 2.21 -4.66 -10.73
CA ASP A 772 1.29 -3.65 -11.27
C ASP A 772 1.23 -3.74 -12.81
N ILE A 773 2.38 -3.96 -13.45
CA ILE A 773 2.46 -4.16 -14.89
C ILE A 773 1.77 -5.47 -15.31
N GLU A 774 1.89 -6.56 -14.53
CA GLU A 774 1.17 -7.81 -14.81
C GLU A 774 -0.35 -7.63 -14.83
N LEU A 775 -0.91 -6.84 -13.90
CA LEU A 775 -2.35 -6.51 -13.87
C LEU A 775 -2.76 -5.72 -15.12
N LEU A 776 -2.07 -4.61 -15.39
CA LEU A 776 -2.39 -3.65 -16.46
C LEU A 776 -2.09 -4.14 -17.89
N ALA A 777 -1.18 -5.11 -18.05
CA ALA A 777 -0.82 -5.65 -19.35
C ALA A 777 -1.52 -6.99 -19.69
N GLY A 778 -2.07 -7.69 -18.70
CA GLY A 778 -2.60 -9.06 -18.90
C GLY A 778 -1.49 -10.09 -19.16
N LEU A 779 -0.30 -9.84 -18.63
CA LEU A 779 0.91 -10.64 -18.83
C LEU A 779 1.40 -11.22 -17.51
N SER A 780 2.22 -12.27 -17.58
CA SER A 780 3.01 -12.72 -16.43
C SER A 780 4.46 -13.03 -16.79
N PHE A 781 5.38 -12.53 -15.95
CA PHE A 781 6.83 -12.53 -16.19
C PHE A 781 7.58 -13.50 -15.27
N TYR A 782 8.85 -13.78 -15.57
CA TYR A 782 9.76 -14.57 -14.72
C TYR A 782 9.26 -15.99 -14.39
N HIS A 783 8.86 -16.74 -15.42
CA HIS A 783 8.42 -18.15 -15.29
C HIS A 783 9.56 -19.16 -15.35
N ASP A 784 10.76 -18.73 -15.77
CA ASP A 784 11.97 -19.55 -15.77
C ASP A 784 12.99 -19.05 -14.74
N ARG A 785 13.97 -19.92 -14.40
CA ARG A 785 15.15 -19.69 -13.54
C ARG A 785 14.88 -19.49 -12.03
N LEU A 786 13.91 -18.69 -11.62
CA LEU A 786 13.63 -18.42 -10.20
C LEU A 786 12.62 -19.43 -9.62
N SER A 787 12.61 -19.63 -8.30
CA SER A 787 11.45 -20.24 -7.63
C SER A 787 10.23 -19.31 -7.70
N VAL A 788 9.03 -19.85 -7.52
CA VAL A 788 7.80 -19.04 -7.56
C VAL A 788 7.84 -17.99 -6.45
N GLU A 789 8.26 -18.36 -5.24
CA GLU A 789 8.38 -17.48 -4.09
C GLU A 789 9.38 -16.34 -4.28
N GLU A 790 10.53 -16.60 -4.92
CA GLU A 790 11.50 -15.54 -5.29
C GLU A 790 10.92 -14.64 -6.39
N THR A 791 10.24 -15.21 -7.38
CA THR A 791 9.55 -14.46 -8.43
C THR A 791 8.46 -13.55 -7.85
N LEU A 792 7.68 -14.00 -6.87
CA LEU A 792 6.67 -13.15 -6.22
C LEU A 792 7.33 -11.99 -5.47
N GLN A 793 8.38 -12.24 -4.68
CA GLN A 793 9.14 -11.19 -3.98
C GLN A 793 9.72 -10.14 -4.95
N LEU A 794 10.33 -10.60 -6.06
CA LEU A 794 10.83 -9.71 -7.11
C LEU A 794 9.70 -8.87 -7.74
N LYS A 795 8.51 -9.45 -7.90
CA LYS A 795 7.36 -8.78 -8.50
C LYS A 795 6.68 -7.77 -7.62
N THR A 796 6.65 -7.98 -6.30
CA THR A 796 6.04 -7.05 -5.32
C THR A 796 6.99 -5.96 -4.85
N LEU A 797 8.30 -6.12 -5.04
CA LEU A 797 9.28 -5.07 -4.74
C LEU A 797 9.12 -3.89 -5.71
N ILE A 798 9.24 -2.67 -5.19
CA ILE A 798 9.50 -1.47 -6.00
C ILE A 798 10.94 -1.02 -5.75
N GLN A 799 11.70 -0.78 -6.82
CA GLN A 799 13.06 -0.26 -6.72
C GLN A 799 13.11 1.21 -7.13
N THR A 800 12.94 2.10 -6.16
CA THR A 800 13.21 3.53 -6.32
C THR A 800 14.72 3.80 -6.46
N ALA A 801 15.08 5.03 -6.85
CA ALA A 801 16.45 5.53 -6.80
C ALA A 801 16.94 5.78 -5.36
#